data_AF-A0A8H7QPT4-F1
#
_entry.id   AF-A0A8H7QPT4-F1
#
_cell.length_a   1.000
_cell.length_b   1.000
_cell.length_c   1.000
_cell.angle_alpha   90.00
_cell.angle_beta   90.00
_cell.angle_gamma   90.00
#
_symmetry.space_group_name_H-M   'P 1'
#
loop_
_entity.id
_entity.type
_entity.pdbx_description
1 polymer ?
#
loop_
_entity_poly.entity_id
_entity_poly.type
_entity_poly.pdbx_seq_one_letter_code
_entity_poly.pdbx_strand_id
1 'polypeptide(L)'
;MRYLLILNILASILVISVQSSSLFQSSFSSSQQQLEDEMYNELNNLLGDPKNPDDAAKDCKSCISLLKMIKRFCYFPETIQLAVMTNVCKRSKQVDNQVCEGMVREQGPIIRKVLRTMDISGRDGHLACATVLNACPYPGIEPWKVPFPKIKPKHPHVHKATNKSMTVLHLSDWHVDPLYEEGTETLCDKPICCRKESTNFDNILNLSSPWGSYGCDSPLTLIESMLEYIPNATPNTSFAILTGDIPPHEVWETLPTEKTQMIQDASYALLHAHFDSPFFINTKLYPAIGNHEAAPTNLFPLADSNIPGGKRHDDLTMAWLYESLEENWEGWLPKKHLTRIHKNSGSYIGHPVPGLKLISLNTNFCYNLNWWLYEHPTKRDPNGVLKWLIDHLQKSEDAKEKVWIIGHTPPGDSSCFHDYANYYYQIVERYAPHVIAGQFFGHTHRDEIQIFYNRASQESKDAISVAYLGPSITPFPNLNPGFRTYTVDTGTFEVIDSHTFIADLDKSIAWDQELNWHKEYSANELYGSNKNPYKPLSASWWHHVTREMELDDEKFNLYWLNRYKSSPMTPECDEACRINTICGMRAGKSELRCDYDPSESTPRPVILNRKEEEACAMSLYDASISETVWNGKIPLKVTLDPTDIDIYGNEKVYDPIYLEVSRCSYLPLVTKHIQQLLSNLGMQVSEEVFQSAWYDYDRQPLKWHYPVGLLFDLHTVDLSIPWNVTLHFKDLPSNSILLKPTPEIMQDMFMSMIKEADFLRNGNIKKVMNLSKRDTTQLWDSLASDRYNEFREVNKHLVEYTDSLRYLPIRIYLPDNCPVVQELVSFYGDSEKEYIPTLGSILEKVIPGLFESSALNDRVAIVAHSVDLPLDTPINWAYENLSYADNFLHIVIVRKFEEK
;
A
#
# COMPACT_ATOMS: atom_id res chain seq x y z
N MET A 1 15.80 -9.46 2.27
CA MET A 1 14.65 -10.17 2.88
C MET A 1 14.79 -10.26 4.39
N ARG A 2 15.73 -11.02 4.97
CA ARG A 2 15.84 -11.17 6.44
C ARG A 2 15.83 -9.85 7.22
N TYR A 3 16.44 -8.75 6.73
CA TYR A 3 16.43 -7.47 7.46
C TYR A 3 15.10 -6.71 7.42
N LEU A 4 14.45 -6.61 6.26
CA LEU A 4 13.05 -6.13 6.16
C LEU A 4 12.10 -7.04 6.96
N LEU A 5 12.37 -8.34 7.03
CA LEU A 5 11.70 -9.21 7.99
C LEU A 5 12.01 -8.79 9.43
N ILE A 6 13.27 -8.65 9.85
CA ILE A 6 13.69 -8.34 11.22
C ILE A 6 13.19 -6.97 11.71
N LEU A 7 13.09 -5.97 10.83
CA LEU A 7 12.57 -4.64 11.20
C LEU A 7 11.03 -4.60 11.25
N ASN A 8 10.33 -5.26 10.33
CA ASN A 8 8.89 -5.51 10.51
C ASN A 8 8.65 -6.35 11.77
N ILE A 9 9.39 -7.45 11.93
CA ILE A 9 9.44 -8.28 13.13
C ILE A 9 9.71 -7.43 14.36
N LEU A 10 10.52 -6.37 14.32
CA LEU A 10 10.74 -5.52 15.49
C LEU A 10 9.55 -4.69 15.93
N ALA A 11 8.66 -4.35 14.99
CA ALA A 11 7.32 -3.89 15.32
C ALA A 11 6.32 -5.04 15.59
N SER A 12 6.71 -6.28 15.29
CA SER A 12 5.92 -7.52 15.38
C SER A 12 6.47 -8.59 16.36
N ILE A 13 7.37 -8.34 17.34
CA ILE A 13 8.04 -9.50 18.01
C ILE A 13 7.12 -10.21 19.01
N LEU A 14 6.37 -11.18 18.47
CA LEU A 14 6.19 -12.53 18.96
C LEU A 14 5.91 -13.44 17.75
N VAL A 15 6.86 -14.30 17.32
CA VAL A 15 6.40 -15.60 16.83
C VAL A 15 7.26 -16.81 17.26
N ILE A 16 6.52 -17.87 17.59
CA ILE A 16 6.79 -19.29 17.89
C ILE A 16 8.21 -19.82 17.56
N SER A 17 8.87 -20.72 18.33
CA SER A 17 8.77 -21.20 19.75
C SER A 17 10.07 -22.02 20.06
N VAL A 18 10.31 -22.94 21.03
CA VAL A 18 9.58 -23.98 21.79
C VAL A 18 10.28 -24.23 23.17
N GLN A 19 9.56 -24.61 24.26
CA GLN A 19 10.01 -25.25 25.54
C GLN A 19 11.14 -24.59 26.40
N SER A 20 11.25 -24.76 27.74
CA SER A 20 10.32 -25.28 28.79
C SER A 20 10.79 -24.96 30.25
N SER A 21 9.85 -24.71 31.19
CA SER A 21 9.93 -24.81 32.69
C SER A 21 10.94 -23.93 33.49
N SER A 22 10.70 -23.51 34.76
CA SER A 22 9.47 -23.40 35.59
C SER A 22 9.70 -22.61 36.93
N LEU A 23 8.59 -22.15 37.56
CA LEU A 23 8.37 -21.82 39.00
C LEU A 23 8.79 -20.45 39.63
N PHE A 24 7.89 -19.97 40.53
CA PHE A 24 7.97 -18.89 41.56
C PHE A 24 7.95 -17.38 41.21
N GLN A 25 6.81 -16.69 41.47
CA GLN A 25 6.69 -15.41 42.25
C GLN A 25 5.22 -14.92 42.46
N SER A 26 4.34 -15.80 42.94
CA SER A 26 2.87 -15.74 42.82
C SER A 26 2.11 -14.67 43.63
N SER A 27 2.20 -13.38 43.28
CA SER A 27 1.15 -12.38 43.59
C SER A 27 1.13 -11.20 42.62
N PHE A 28 2.20 -10.41 42.52
CA PHE A 28 2.33 -9.44 41.43
C PHE A 28 2.56 -10.15 40.08
N SER A 29 3.30 -11.26 40.08
CA SER A 29 3.59 -12.02 38.86
C SER A 29 2.33 -12.56 38.19
N SER A 30 1.22 -12.84 38.90
CA SER A 30 0.02 -13.36 38.24
C SER A 30 -0.58 -12.33 37.28
N SER A 31 -0.62 -11.05 37.67
CA SER A 31 -1.08 -9.96 36.79
C SER A 31 -0.12 -9.67 35.63
N GLN A 32 1.20 -9.70 35.88
CA GLN A 32 2.19 -9.50 34.83
C GLN A 32 2.21 -10.67 33.84
N GLN A 33 2.19 -11.91 34.35
CA GLN A 33 2.23 -13.12 33.54
C GLN A 33 0.93 -13.31 32.74
N GLN A 34 -0.23 -12.91 33.30
CA GLN A 34 -1.47 -12.82 32.53
C GLN A 34 -1.35 -11.81 31.37
N LEU A 35 -0.76 -10.62 31.59
CA LEU A 35 -0.51 -9.66 30.51
C LEU A 35 0.49 -10.19 29.47
N GLU A 36 1.54 -10.89 29.91
CA GLU A 36 2.49 -11.58 29.02
C GLU A 36 1.79 -12.70 28.23
N ASP A 37 0.87 -13.46 28.82
CA ASP A 37 0.07 -14.49 28.13
C ASP A 37 -0.96 -13.89 27.14
N GLU A 38 -1.65 -12.81 27.53
CA GLU A 38 -2.59 -12.09 26.65
C GLU A 38 -1.87 -11.49 25.43
N MET A 39 -0.73 -10.82 25.64
CA MET A 39 0.12 -10.32 24.56
C MET A 39 0.73 -11.47 23.73
N TYR A 40 1.18 -12.56 24.37
CA TYR A 40 1.73 -13.75 23.69
C TYR A 40 0.74 -14.35 22.69
N ASN A 41 -0.53 -14.47 23.09
CA ASN A 41 -1.56 -15.05 22.25
C ASN A 41 -1.96 -14.12 21.11
N GLU A 42 -2.17 -12.82 21.37
CA GLU A 42 -2.70 -11.88 20.36
C GLU A 42 -1.73 -11.66 19.18
N LEU A 43 -0.41 -11.62 19.43
CA LEU A 43 0.57 -11.43 18.35
C LEU A 43 0.95 -12.75 17.65
N ASN A 44 0.84 -13.91 18.31
CA ASN A 44 0.84 -15.20 17.59
C ASN A 44 -0.37 -15.32 16.64
N ASN A 45 -1.57 -14.91 17.08
CA ASN A 45 -2.77 -14.91 16.24
C ASN A 45 -2.60 -14.04 14.97
N LEU A 46 -1.78 -13.00 15.06
CA LEU A 46 -1.52 -12.05 13.97
C LEU A 46 -0.44 -12.52 12.97
N LEU A 47 0.38 -13.51 13.34
CA LEU A 47 1.58 -13.90 12.58
C LEU A 47 1.59 -15.36 12.09
N GLY A 48 0.67 -16.21 12.54
CA GLY A 48 0.50 -17.58 12.02
C GLY A 48 1.55 -18.59 12.48
N ASP A 49 1.57 -19.78 11.85
CA ASP A 49 2.62 -20.78 12.08
C ASP A 49 3.86 -20.46 11.22
N PRO A 50 5.04 -20.24 11.81
CA PRO A 50 6.25 -19.88 11.04
C PRO A 50 6.78 -20.99 10.14
N LYS A 51 6.21 -22.20 10.19
CA LYS A 51 6.56 -23.34 9.32
C LYS A 51 5.69 -23.41 8.07
N ASN A 52 4.61 -22.64 8.00
CA ASN A 52 3.70 -22.59 6.86
C ASN A 52 3.41 -21.13 6.49
N PRO A 53 4.23 -20.50 5.62
CA PRO A 53 4.13 -19.07 5.31
C PRO A 53 2.74 -18.62 4.82
N ASP A 54 1.97 -19.54 4.25
CA ASP A 54 0.63 -19.29 3.70
C ASP A 54 -0.49 -19.28 4.77
N ASP A 55 -0.24 -19.73 6.01
CA ASP A 55 -1.23 -19.69 7.11
C ASP A 55 -1.36 -18.28 7.75
N ALA A 56 -0.48 -17.34 7.40
CA ALA A 56 -0.44 -16.00 7.99
C ALA A 56 -1.48 -15.05 7.37
N ALA A 57 -2.77 -15.34 7.56
CA ALA A 57 -3.87 -14.44 7.26
C ALA A 57 -3.86 -13.23 8.22
N LYS A 58 -3.03 -12.23 7.90
CA LYS A 58 -2.82 -11.01 8.70
C LYS A 58 -4.07 -10.12 8.75
N ASP A 59 -5.00 -10.42 9.65
CA ASP A 59 -6.20 -9.60 9.86
C ASP A 59 -5.84 -8.24 10.47
N CYS A 60 -6.20 -7.18 9.76
CA CYS A 60 -6.13 -5.79 10.20
C CYS A 60 -6.76 -5.57 11.59
N LYS A 61 -7.87 -6.27 11.89
CA LYS A 61 -8.54 -6.19 13.20
C LYS A 61 -7.64 -6.71 14.32
N SER A 62 -6.89 -7.79 14.09
CA SER A 62 -5.94 -8.36 15.06
C SER A 62 -4.77 -7.40 15.30
N CYS A 63 -4.22 -6.75 14.26
CA CYS A 63 -3.21 -5.70 14.46
C CYS A 63 -3.75 -4.52 15.28
N ILE A 64 -4.92 -4.00 14.90
CA ILE A 64 -5.56 -2.88 15.59
C ILE A 64 -5.93 -3.24 17.04
N SER A 65 -6.30 -4.49 17.32
CA SER A 65 -6.55 -5.02 18.66
C SER A 65 -5.27 -5.06 19.50
N LEU A 66 -4.20 -5.62 18.96
CA LEU A 66 -2.88 -5.67 19.60
C LEU A 66 -2.35 -4.25 19.91
N LEU A 67 -2.39 -3.32 18.94
CA LEU A 67 -1.98 -1.93 19.18
C LEU A 67 -2.84 -1.25 20.25
N LYS A 68 -4.14 -1.57 20.36
CA LYS A 68 -5.01 -1.11 21.46
C LYS A 68 -4.59 -1.69 22.80
N MET A 69 -4.20 -2.97 22.86
CA MET A 69 -3.66 -3.62 24.05
C MET A 69 -2.34 -2.94 24.49
N ILE A 70 -1.38 -2.79 23.58
CA ILE A 70 -0.09 -2.14 23.85
C ILE A 70 -0.30 -0.67 24.27
N LYS A 71 -1.19 0.10 23.62
CA LYS A 71 -1.49 1.49 24.03
C LYS A 71 -2.07 1.57 25.44
N ARG A 72 -2.97 0.66 25.84
CA ARG A 72 -3.45 0.58 27.24
C ARG A 72 -2.31 0.28 28.20
N PHE A 73 -1.43 -0.64 27.82
CA PHE A 73 -0.28 -1.03 28.63
C PHE A 73 0.79 0.08 28.73
N CYS A 74 0.87 0.99 27.75
CA CYS A 74 1.74 2.18 27.81
C CYS A 74 1.43 3.14 28.96
N TYR A 75 0.32 2.98 29.71
CA TYR A 75 0.05 3.76 30.92
C TYR A 75 0.62 3.14 32.21
N PHE A 76 1.10 1.90 32.17
CA PHE A 76 1.77 1.23 33.30
C PHE A 76 3.20 1.80 33.53
N PRO A 77 3.83 1.53 34.70
CA PRO A 77 5.23 1.85 34.94
C PRO A 77 6.15 1.30 33.83
N GLU A 78 7.13 2.10 33.42
CA GLU A 78 7.97 1.81 32.25
C GLU A 78 8.80 0.54 32.42
N THR A 79 9.35 0.32 33.62
CA THR A 79 10.10 -0.90 33.95
C THR A 79 9.26 -2.16 33.78
N ILE A 80 7.96 -2.10 34.07
CA ILE A 80 7.03 -3.22 33.85
C ILE A 80 6.74 -3.38 32.36
N GLN A 81 6.55 -2.28 31.61
CA GLN A 81 6.34 -2.38 30.16
C GLN A 81 7.53 -2.99 29.44
N LEU A 82 8.74 -2.48 29.67
CA LEU A 82 9.95 -2.98 29.00
C LEU A 82 10.24 -4.43 29.41
N ALA A 83 10.04 -4.81 30.68
CA ALA A 83 10.16 -6.20 31.13
C ALA A 83 9.17 -7.14 30.43
N VAL A 84 7.88 -6.78 30.39
CA VAL A 84 6.86 -7.57 29.69
C VAL A 84 7.19 -7.69 28.21
N MET A 85 7.49 -6.59 27.51
CA MET A 85 7.86 -6.60 26.08
C MET A 85 9.12 -7.44 25.82
N THR A 86 10.09 -7.45 26.74
CA THR A 86 11.30 -8.28 26.64
C THR A 86 10.97 -9.77 26.84
N ASN A 87 10.15 -10.12 27.84
CA ASN A 87 9.73 -11.48 28.12
C ASN A 87 8.90 -12.06 26.96
N VAL A 88 7.94 -11.27 26.48
CA VAL A 88 7.20 -11.43 25.21
C VAL A 88 8.17 -11.76 24.07
N CYS A 89 9.13 -10.89 23.79
CA CYS A 89 10.10 -11.05 22.71
C CYS A 89 10.88 -12.37 22.82
N LYS A 90 11.48 -12.66 23.99
CA LYS A 90 12.29 -13.87 24.24
C LYS A 90 11.48 -15.16 24.20
N ARG A 91 10.23 -15.12 24.69
CA ARG A 91 9.30 -16.27 24.69
C ARG A 91 8.93 -16.69 23.27
N SER A 92 9.06 -15.78 22.30
CA SER A 92 8.86 -16.07 20.88
C SER A 92 9.97 -16.93 20.27
N LYS A 93 11.23 -16.51 20.44
CA LYS A 93 12.44 -17.04 19.79
C LYS A 93 12.59 -16.73 18.29
N GLN A 94 12.01 -15.63 17.76
CA GLN A 94 12.33 -15.16 16.39
C GLN A 94 13.74 -14.59 16.22
N VAL A 95 14.30 -14.02 17.28
CA VAL A 95 15.65 -13.44 17.31
C VAL A 95 16.30 -13.82 18.64
N ASP A 96 17.63 -13.74 18.71
CA ASP A 96 18.35 -13.97 19.96
C ASP A 96 17.89 -13.04 21.12
N ASN A 97 18.07 -13.54 22.34
CA ASN A 97 17.72 -12.87 23.58
C ASN A 97 18.43 -11.52 23.78
N GLN A 98 19.68 -11.36 23.31
CA GLN A 98 20.40 -10.08 23.37
C GLN A 98 19.75 -9.04 22.44
N VAL A 99 19.32 -9.47 21.26
CA VAL A 99 18.58 -8.63 20.30
C VAL A 99 17.25 -8.20 20.90
N CYS A 100 16.52 -9.12 21.54
CA CYS A 100 15.29 -8.81 22.27
C CYS A 100 15.49 -7.77 23.39
N GLU A 101 16.49 -7.97 24.26
CA GLU A 101 16.79 -7.02 25.35
C GLU A 101 17.19 -5.65 24.81
N GLY A 102 18.10 -5.63 23.84
CA GLY A 102 18.67 -4.41 23.28
C GLY A 102 17.66 -3.56 22.54
N MET A 103 16.87 -4.16 21.67
CA MET A 103 15.86 -3.44 20.90
C MET A 103 14.75 -2.86 21.78
N VAL A 104 14.26 -3.63 22.76
CA VAL A 104 13.22 -3.15 23.69
C VAL A 104 13.79 -2.05 24.61
N ARG A 105 15.05 -2.16 25.03
CA ARG A 105 15.78 -1.12 25.79
C ARG A 105 15.90 0.19 25.02
N GLU A 106 16.22 0.13 23.73
CA GLU A 106 16.59 1.30 22.92
C GLU A 106 15.37 1.95 22.23
N GLN A 107 14.52 1.17 21.55
CA GLN A 107 13.34 1.69 20.82
C GLN A 107 12.11 1.83 21.73
N GLY A 108 11.96 0.94 22.72
CA GLY A 108 10.75 0.82 23.55
C GLY A 108 10.27 2.11 24.22
N PRO A 109 11.14 2.96 24.80
CA PRO A 109 10.72 4.23 25.41
C PRO A 109 10.09 5.22 24.43
N ILE A 110 10.55 5.24 23.18
CA ILE A 110 10.04 6.14 22.13
C ILE A 110 8.71 5.60 21.60
N ILE A 111 8.65 4.31 21.27
CA ILE A 111 7.40 3.62 20.88
C ILE A 111 6.31 3.83 21.94
N ARG A 112 6.65 3.66 23.23
CA ARG A 112 5.78 3.93 24.40
C ARG A 112 5.28 5.38 24.46
N LYS A 113 6.12 6.36 24.10
CA LYS A 113 5.69 7.78 24.03
C LYS A 113 4.72 7.99 22.87
N VAL A 114 5.09 7.54 21.67
CA VAL A 114 4.34 7.74 20.43
C VAL A 114 2.96 7.08 20.49
N LEU A 115 2.86 5.81 20.88
CA LEU A 115 1.59 5.08 21.00
C LEU A 115 0.57 5.76 21.93
N ARG A 116 1.00 6.47 22.98
CA ARG A 116 0.09 7.25 23.84
C ARG A 116 -0.62 8.36 23.08
N THR A 117 0.00 8.93 22.05
CA THR A 117 -0.59 9.97 21.20
C THR A 117 -1.51 9.40 20.11
N MET A 118 -1.00 8.48 19.27
CA MET A 118 -1.65 7.90 18.08
C MET A 118 -3.15 7.57 18.22
N ASP A 119 -3.96 7.92 17.23
CA ASP A 119 -5.28 7.31 17.07
C ASP A 119 -5.15 5.90 16.48
N ILE A 120 -5.14 4.91 17.38
CA ILE A 120 -5.08 3.49 17.05
C ILE A 120 -6.37 2.98 16.39
N SER A 121 -7.51 3.69 16.50
CA SER A 121 -8.76 3.28 15.84
C SER A 121 -8.92 3.91 14.46
N GLY A 122 -8.40 5.12 14.27
CA GLY A 122 -8.37 5.84 13.00
C GLY A 122 -7.05 5.64 12.24
N ARG A 123 -6.58 6.73 11.60
CA ARG A 123 -5.49 6.69 10.60
C ARG A 123 -4.18 6.13 11.15
N ASP A 124 -3.74 6.59 12.32
CA ASP A 124 -2.38 6.31 12.80
C ASP A 124 -2.16 4.82 13.10
N GLY A 125 -3.18 4.15 13.67
CA GLY A 125 -3.18 2.70 13.89
C GLY A 125 -3.16 1.90 12.59
N HIS A 126 -4.05 2.24 11.65
CA HIS A 126 -4.10 1.56 10.34
C HIS A 126 -2.83 1.79 9.53
N LEU A 127 -2.25 2.99 9.60
CA LEU A 127 -0.99 3.33 8.94
C LEU A 127 0.14 2.45 9.48
N ALA A 128 0.32 2.38 10.81
CA ALA A 128 1.31 1.49 11.41
C ALA A 128 1.08 0.02 11.02
N CYS A 129 -0.15 -0.49 11.14
CA CYS A 129 -0.48 -1.85 10.70
C CYS A 129 -0.13 -2.12 9.22
N ALA A 130 -0.33 -1.14 8.34
CA ALA A 130 -0.03 -1.24 6.91
C ALA A 130 1.46 -1.14 6.58
N THR A 131 2.20 -0.25 7.24
CA THR A 131 3.63 0.01 6.97
C THR A 131 4.60 -0.90 7.69
N VAL A 132 4.19 -1.44 8.86
CA VAL A 132 5.12 -2.02 9.84
C VAL A 132 4.85 -3.50 10.14
N LEU A 133 3.62 -3.97 9.90
CA LEU A 133 3.27 -5.40 9.95
C LEU A 133 2.81 -5.94 8.59
N ASN A 134 2.50 -5.08 7.63
CA ASN A 134 1.77 -5.37 6.39
C ASN A 134 0.47 -6.18 6.66
N ALA A 135 -0.36 -5.66 7.59
CA ALA A 135 -1.57 -6.31 8.10
C ALA A 135 -2.86 -5.50 7.89
N CYS A 136 -2.78 -4.25 7.42
CA CYS A 136 -3.95 -3.46 6.99
C CYS A 136 -3.71 -2.90 5.58
N PRO A 137 -4.77 -2.65 4.80
CA PRO A 137 -4.68 -1.77 3.63
C PRO A 137 -4.09 -0.41 4.00
N TYR A 138 -3.25 0.14 3.13
CA TYR A 138 -2.59 1.43 3.38
C TYR A 138 -3.61 2.58 3.36
N PRO A 139 -3.68 3.43 4.41
CA PRO A 139 -4.60 4.56 4.41
C PRO A 139 -4.35 5.52 3.24
N GLY A 140 -5.37 5.77 2.41
CA GLY A 140 -5.29 6.65 1.25
C GLY A 140 -4.74 8.05 1.58
N ILE A 141 -4.09 8.69 0.61
CA ILE A 141 -3.30 9.92 0.80
C ILE A 141 -4.09 11.03 1.52
N GLU A 142 -3.49 11.62 2.55
CA GLU A 142 -3.95 12.86 3.18
C GLU A 142 -3.98 14.00 2.14
N PRO A 143 -5.16 14.60 1.81
CA PRO A 143 -5.21 15.60 0.76
C PRO A 143 -4.46 16.89 1.12
N TRP A 144 -3.28 17.08 0.52
CA TRP A 144 -2.51 18.32 0.60
C TRP A 144 -1.94 18.70 -0.76
N LYS A 145 -2.29 19.90 -1.20
CA LYS A 145 -1.71 20.56 -2.36
C LYS A 145 -0.51 21.39 -1.89
N VAL A 146 0.69 20.96 -2.26
CA VAL A 146 1.94 21.57 -1.81
C VAL A 146 2.01 23.04 -2.25
N PRO A 147 2.30 24.00 -1.33
CA PRO A 147 2.29 25.43 -1.65
C PRO A 147 3.60 25.87 -2.32
N PHE A 148 3.53 26.27 -3.58
CA PHE A 148 4.69 26.76 -4.35
C PHE A 148 4.73 28.29 -4.43
N PRO A 149 5.89 28.96 -4.23
CA PRO A 149 5.98 30.42 -4.30
C PRO A 149 5.67 31.01 -5.67
N LYS A 150 5.87 30.24 -6.75
CA LYS A 150 5.50 30.57 -8.14
C LYS A 150 4.95 29.34 -8.84
N ILE A 151 4.13 29.55 -9.88
CA ILE A 151 3.66 28.50 -10.79
C ILE A 151 4.79 28.01 -11.71
N LYS A 152 4.70 26.77 -12.22
CA LYS A 152 5.65 26.23 -13.21
C LYS A 152 5.65 27.13 -14.47
N PRO A 153 6.79 27.68 -14.90
CA PRO A 153 6.84 28.59 -16.04
C PRO A 153 6.53 27.84 -17.35
N LYS A 154 5.71 28.44 -18.22
CA LYS A 154 5.36 27.86 -19.55
C LYS A 154 6.57 27.73 -20.48
N HIS A 155 7.56 28.60 -20.31
CA HIS A 155 8.81 28.62 -21.07
C HIS A 155 9.97 28.76 -20.06
N PRO A 156 10.42 27.67 -19.43
CA PRO A 156 11.55 27.70 -18.50
C PRO A 156 12.86 28.06 -19.21
N HIS A 157 13.90 28.41 -18.44
CA HIS A 157 15.24 28.45 -18.98
C HIS A 157 15.69 27.03 -19.36
N VAL A 158 16.18 26.86 -20.59
CA VAL A 158 16.73 25.59 -21.08
C VAL A 158 18.25 25.71 -21.13
N HIS A 159 18.89 24.91 -20.28
CA HIS A 159 20.35 24.73 -20.30
C HIS A 159 20.77 24.03 -21.60
N LYS A 160 21.96 24.31 -22.09
CA LYS A 160 22.51 23.69 -23.30
C LYS A 160 23.68 22.78 -22.94
N ALA A 161 23.73 21.61 -23.56
CA ALA A 161 24.88 20.72 -23.45
C ALA A 161 26.17 21.42 -23.90
N THR A 162 27.26 21.21 -23.18
CA THR A 162 28.58 21.76 -23.53
C THR A 162 29.39 20.81 -24.39
N ASN A 163 28.95 19.54 -24.52
CA ASN A 163 29.74 18.43 -25.06
C ASN A 163 31.06 18.22 -24.29
N LYS A 164 31.09 18.60 -23.01
CA LYS A 164 32.18 18.36 -22.07
C LYS A 164 31.62 17.65 -20.86
N SER A 165 32.12 16.46 -20.58
CA SER A 165 31.72 15.68 -19.41
C SER A 165 32.60 15.94 -18.19
N MET A 166 32.05 15.63 -17.01
CA MET A 166 32.78 15.44 -15.76
C MET A 166 32.40 14.07 -15.16
N THR A 167 33.28 13.49 -14.35
CA THR A 167 33.00 12.24 -13.61
C THR A 167 32.61 12.56 -12.18
N VAL A 168 31.54 11.95 -11.68
CA VAL A 168 31.08 12.08 -10.29
C VAL A 168 30.94 10.70 -9.65
N LEU A 169 31.53 10.51 -8.47
CA LEU A 169 31.47 9.27 -7.69
C LEU A 169 30.25 9.24 -6.76
N HIS A 170 29.66 8.07 -6.55
CA HIS A 170 28.55 7.83 -5.63
C HIS A 170 28.83 6.56 -4.82
N LEU A 171 28.96 6.76 -3.51
CA LEU A 171 29.11 5.75 -2.47
C LEU A 171 27.80 5.65 -1.68
N SER A 172 27.37 4.45 -1.27
CA SER A 172 26.12 4.25 -0.54
C SER A 172 26.22 3.05 0.40
N ASP A 173 25.44 3.07 1.48
CA ASP A 173 25.18 1.92 2.37
C ASP A 173 26.49 1.21 2.74
N TRP A 174 27.33 1.96 3.45
CA TRP A 174 28.72 1.67 3.77
C TRP A 174 28.83 0.58 4.83
N HIS A 175 28.00 0.67 5.87
CA HIS A 175 27.86 -0.25 7.01
C HIS A 175 29.17 -0.96 7.38
N VAL A 176 30.13 -0.20 7.90
CA VAL A 176 31.39 -0.80 8.37
C VAL A 176 31.14 -1.42 9.73
N ASP A 177 31.55 -2.68 9.90
CA ASP A 177 31.48 -3.40 11.16
C ASP A 177 32.89 -3.57 11.75
N PRO A 178 33.28 -2.77 12.77
CA PRO A 178 34.57 -2.91 13.43
C PRO A 178 34.74 -4.20 14.23
N LEU A 179 33.66 -4.99 14.37
CA LEU A 179 33.65 -6.28 15.05
C LEU A 179 33.63 -7.47 14.07
N TYR A 180 33.63 -7.21 12.75
CA TYR A 180 33.81 -8.24 11.72
C TYR A 180 35.16 -8.94 11.91
N GLU A 181 35.17 -10.27 11.83
CA GLU A 181 36.40 -11.06 11.91
C GLU A 181 36.40 -12.22 10.91
N GLU A 182 37.55 -12.49 10.29
CA GLU A 182 37.79 -13.63 9.40
C GLU A 182 37.64 -14.97 10.12
N GLY A 183 37.14 -16.01 9.43
CA GLY A 183 37.01 -17.36 9.97
C GLY A 183 35.91 -17.51 11.03
N THR A 184 34.98 -16.57 11.09
CA THR A 184 33.78 -16.62 11.94
C THR A 184 32.57 -17.13 11.14
N GLU A 185 31.44 -17.38 11.83
CA GLU A 185 30.23 -17.89 11.19
C GLU A 185 29.47 -16.79 10.44
N THR A 186 29.14 -17.04 9.18
CA THR A 186 28.30 -16.18 8.32
C THR A 186 26.80 -16.41 8.54
N LEU A 187 26.40 -17.58 9.05
CA LEU A 187 25.01 -18.02 9.25
C LEU A 187 24.65 -18.18 10.74
N CYS A 188 24.39 -17.06 11.41
CA CYS A 188 23.98 -16.98 12.82
C CYS A 188 22.47 -16.71 13.01
N ASP A 189 22.04 -16.58 14.27
CA ASP A 189 20.66 -16.29 14.72
C ASP A 189 20.41 -14.80 15.09
N LYS A 190 21.42 -13.94 14.86
CA LYS A 190 21.34 -12.48 15.01
C LYS A 190 21.14 -11.78 13.65
N PRO A 191 20.72 -10.50 13.62
CA PRO A 191 20.53 -9.74 12.37
C PRO A 191 21.79 -9.56 11.52
N ILE A 192 22.97 -9.59 12.15
CA ILE A 192 24.29 -9.63 11.48
C ILE A 192 25.18 -10.69 12.14
N CYS A 193 26.06 -11.26 11.31
CA CYS A 193 26.97 -12.35 11.64
C CYS A 193 28.41 -11.95 11.28
N CYS A 194 29.30 -12.91 11.03
CA CYS A 194 30.74 -12.67 10.80
C CYS A 194 31.49 -12.04 11.99
N ARG A 195 31.05 -12.34 13.22
CA ARG A 195 31.64 -11.84 14.47
C ARG A 195 31.95 -12.94 15.46
N LYS A 196 32.93 -12.70 16.35
CA LYS A 196 33.30 -13.60 17.45
C LYS A 196 32.13 -13.97 18.36
N GLU A 197 31.32 -13.00 18.80
CA GLU A 197 30.21 -13.23 19.74
C GLU A 197 28.96 -13.88 19.13
N SER A 198 28.97 -14.10 17.81
CA SER A 198 27.92 -14.77 17.04
C SER A 198 28.38 -16.14 16.51
N THR A 199 29.58 -16.61 16.86
CA THR A 199 30.21 -17.81 16.28
C THR A 199 30.33 -18.95 17.27
N ASN A 200 29.78 -20.11 16.90
CA ASN A 200 30.08 -21.38 17.57
C ASN A 200 31.29 -22.06 16.90
N PHE A 201 32.49 -21.84 17.44
CA PHE A 201 33.74 -22.37 16.88
C PHE A 201 33.82 -23.92 16.85
N ASP A 202 32.99 -24.63 17.63
CA ASP A 202 32.90 -26.10 17.57
C ASP A 202 32.04 -26.60 16.38
N ASN A 203 31.24 -25.73 15.74
CA ASN A 203 30.36 -26.05 14.62
C ASN A 203 30.13 -24.82 13.73
N ILE A 204 31.10 -24.53 12.85
CA ILE A 204 30.95 -23.52 11.79
C ILE A 204 30.47 -24.21 10.50
N LEU A 205 29.42 -23.67 9.89
CA LEU A 205 28.82 -24.09 8.63
C LEU A 205 29.45 -23.38 7.43
N ASN A 206 29.67 -22.06 7.51
CA ASN A 206 30.30 -21.29 6.44
C ASN A 206 31.15 -20.13 7.00
N LEU A 207 32.45 -20.18 6.71
CA LEU A 207 33.48 -19.26 7.22
C LEU A 207 33.41 -17.89 6.52
N SER A 208 33.59 -16.81 7.29
CA SER A 208 33.79 -15.46 6.77
C SER A 208 35.18 -15.29 6.14
N SER A 209 35.22 -14.56 5.02
CA SER A 209 36.43 -14.18 4.29
C SER A 209 37.00 -12.84 4.81
N PRO A 210 38.31 -12.58 4.77
CA PRO A 210 38.89 -11.29 5.19
C PRO A 210 38.46 -10.11 4.30
N TRP A 211 37.81 -10.37 3.16
CA TRP A 211 37.37 -9.36 2.19
C TRP A 211 35.86 -9.05 2.25
N GLY A 212 35.14 -9.55 3.26
CA GLY A 212 33.69 -9.46 3.37
C GLY A 212 33.00 -10.77 2.98
N SER A 213 31.72 -10.93 3.30
CA SER A 213 30.97 -12.18 3.06
C SER A 213 29.47 -11.93 2.91
N TYR A 214 28.81 -12.69 2.04
CA TYR A 214 27.37 -12.60 1.83
C TYR A 214 26.60 -12.81 3.15
N GLY A 215 25.66 -11.91 3.46
CA GLY A 215 24.90 -11.94 4.71
C GLY A 215 25.52 -11.15 5.88
N CYS A 216 26.71 -10.57 5.71
CA CYS A 216 27.41 -9.77 6.71
C CYS A 216 27.69 -8.33 6.22
N ASP A 217 28.07 -7.47 7.17
CA ASP A 217 28.47 -6.09 6.91
C ASP A 217 29.95 -5.94 6.50
N SER A 218 30.36 -4.73 6.15
CA SER A 218 31.68 -4.46 5.56
C SER A 218 32.81 -4.54 6.60
N PRO A 219 33.83 -5.40 6.44
CA PRO A 219 35.08 -5.23 7.17
C PRO A 219 35.84 -4.00 6.67
N LEU A 220 36.73 -3.45 7.50
CA LEU A 220 37.55 -2.29 7.15
C LEU A 220 38.43 -2.53 5.90
N THR A 221 38.94 -3.76 5.71
CA THR A 221 39.71 -4.20 4.54
C THR A 221 38.95 -4.07 3.20
N LEU A 222 37.64 -4.32 3.21
CA LEU A 222 36.77 -4.13 2.05
C LEU A 222 36.65 -2.63 1.72
N ILE A 223 36.46 -1.81 2.75
CA ILE A 223 36.36 -0.34 2.62
C ILE A 223 37.68 0.25 2.10
N GLU A 224 38.81 -0.10 2.69
CA GLU A 224 40.14 0.41 2.32
C GLU A 224 40.49 0.06 0.87
N SER A 225 40.34 -1.20 0.47
CA SER A 225 40.62 -1.64 -0.90
C SER A 225 39.72 -0.96 -1.95
N MET A 226 38.48 -0.60 -1.61
CA MET A 226 37.62 0.23 -2.48
C MET A 226 38.21 1.63 -2.67
N LEU A 227 38.63 2.28 -1.57
CA LEU A 227 39.19 3.64 -1.58
C LEU A 227 40.56 3.71 -2.26
N GLU A 228 41.32 2.61 -2.28
CA GLU A 228 42.56 2.46 -3.06
C GLU A 228 42.31 2.16 -4.55
N TYR A 229 41.21 1.47 -4.88
CA TYR A 229 40.83 1.19 -6.26
C TYR A 229 40.21 2.40 -6.99
N ILE A 230 39.41 3.22 -6.31
CA ILE A 230 38.69 4.38 -6.88
C ILE A 230 39.59 5.35 -7.68
N PRO A 231 40.79 5.74 -7.21
CA PRO A 231 41.73 6.56 -7.99
C PRO A 231 42.18 5.92 -9.30
N ASN A 232 42.36 4.60 -9.34
CA ASN A 232 42.76 3.87 -10.55
C ASN A 232 41.60 3.74 -11.55
N ALA A 233 40.39 3.46 -11.05
CA ALA A 233 39.19 3.36 -11.88
C ALA A 233 38.72 4.73 -12.42
N THR A 234 38.81 5.79 -11.61
CA THR A 234 38.24 7.11 -11.90
C THR A 234 39.16 8.29 -11.50
N PRO A 235 40.36 8.41 -12.10
CA PRO A 235 41.41 9.39 -11.72
C PRO A 235 41.07 10.88 -11.94
N ASN A 236 39.87 11.20 -12.42
CA ASN A 236 39.41 12.58 -12.70
C ASN A 236 38.04 12.89 -12.06
N THR A 237 37.76 12.28 -10.89
CA THR A 237 36.51 12.47 -10.15
C THR A 237 36.38 13.92 -9.66
N SER A 238 35.41 14.65 -10.21
CA SER A 238 35.27 16.10 -10.04
C SER A 238 34.56 16.51 -8.74
N PHE A 239 33.74 15.60 -8.19
CA PHE A 239 33.29 15.54 -6.80
C PHE A 239 32.70 14.15 -6.54
N ALA A 240 32.37 13.86 -5.28
CA ALA A 240 31.70 12.62 -4.89
C ALA A 240 30.46 12.91 -4.02
N ILE A 241 29.55 11.95 -3.95
CA ILE A 241 28.41 11.93 -3.03
C ILE A 241 28.43 10.64 -2.19
N LEU A 242 27.99 10.72 -0.94
CA LEU A 242 27.81 9.58 -0.03
C LEU A 242 26.38 9.59 0.50
N THR A 243 25.58 8.58 0.23
CA THR A 243 24.13 8.57 0.55
C THR A 243 23.79 7.99 1.93
N GLY A 244 24.73 8.00 2.88
CA GLY A 244 24.51 7.64 4.29
C GLY A 244 24.73 6.17 4.62
N ASP A 245 24.26 5.77 5.79
CA ASP A 245 24.37 4.44 6.38
C ASP A 245 25.82 3.94 6.52
N ILE A 246 26.57 4.64 7.38
CA ILE A 246 27.92 4.28 7.83
C ILE A 246 27.94 3.20 8.92
N PRO A 247 27.10 3.24 9.98
CA PRO A 247 27.14 2.23 11.04
C PRO A 247 26.55 0.87 10.62
N PRO A 248 26.97 -0.24 11.23
CA PRO A 248 26.51 -1.58 10.88
C PRO A 248 25.06 -1.82 11.31
N HIS A 249 24.47 -2.95 10.91
CA HIS A 249 23.08 -3.29 11.26
C HIS A 249 22.91 -3.84 12.69
N GLU A 250 23.77 -3.43 13.62
CA GLU A 250 23.76 -3.80 15.05
C GLU A 250 22.69 -3.02 15.86
N VAL A 251 21.49 -2.92 15.31
CA VAL A 251 20.44 -1.97 15.73
C VAL A 251 19.85 -2.19 17.12
N TRP A 252 20.28 -3.25 17.82
CA TRP A 252 19.92 -3.58 19.19
C TRP A 252 20.94 -3.08 20.22
N GLU A 253 22.12 -2.65 19.80
CA GLU A 253 23.21 -2.26 20.71
C GLU A 253 23.93 -1.00 20.19
N THR A 254 23.15 0.05 19.97
CA THR A 254 23.62 1.37 19.52
C THR A 254 23.86 2.36 20.66
N LEU A 255 23.35 2.07 21.87
CA LEU A 255 23.60 2.89 23.05
C LEU A 255 24.75 2.33 23.92
N PRO A 256 25.61 3.19 24.52
CA PRO A 256 25.57 4.66 24.47
C PRO A 256 25.93 5.21 23.09
N THR A 257 25.38 6.38 22.76
CA THR A 257 25.54 7.12 21.49
C THR A 257 27.00 7.24 21.03
N GLU A 258 27.92 7.39 21.98
CA GLU A 258 29.38 7.35 21.79
C GLU A 258 29.86 6.15 20.95
N LYS A 259 29.24 4.96 21.06
CA LYS A 259 29.58 3.78 20.23
C LYS A 259 29.32 4.07 18.75
N THR A 260 28.09 4.47 18.41
CA THR A 260 27.69 4.77 17.02
C THR A 260 28.37 6.03 16.49
N GLN A 261 28.72 6.98 17.36
CA GLN A 261 29.50 8.16 17.01
C GLN A 261 30.95 7.78 16.65
N MET A 262 31.65 6.98 17.46
CA MET A 262 33.04 6.57 17.19
C MET A 262 33.19 5.82 15.86
N ILE A 263 32.18 5.04 15.45
CA ILE A 263 32.18 4.36 14.14
C ILE A 263 32.06 5.37 12.99
N GLN A 264 31.22 6.39 13.13
CA GLN A 264 31.10 7.49 12.16
C GLN A 264 32.36 8.33 12.10
N ASP A 265 32.85 8.83 13.25
CA ASP A 265 34.04 9.67 13.35
C ASP A 265 35.28 8.96 12.75
N ALA A 266 35.46 7.67 13.01
CA ALA A 266 36.54 6.87 12.41
C ALA A 266 36.38 6.69 10.89
N SER A 267 35.16 6.48 10.40
CA SER A 267 34.87 6.34 8.96
C SER A 267 35.07 7.66 8.23
N TYR A 268 34.66 8.79 8.81
CA TYR A 268 34.91 10.11 8.25
C TYR A 268 36.40 10.48 8.29
N ALA A 269 37.15 10.09 9.32
CA ALA A 269 38.61 10.25 9.35
C ALA A 269 39.31 9.47 8.21
N LEU A 270 38.88 8.24 7.92
CA LEU A 270 39.37 7.47 6.77
C LEU A 270 38.96 8.13 5.44
N LEU A 271 37.71 8.59 5.33
CA LEU A 271 37.26 9.34 4.15
C LEU A 271 38.10 10.60 3.92
N HIS A 272 38.38 11.41 4.94
CA HIS A 272 39.30 12.55 4.82
C HIS A 272 40.70 12.14 4.36
N ALA A 273 41.24 11.02 4.86
CA ALA A 273 42.56 10.52 4.46
C ALA A 273 42.65 10.18 2.95
N HIS A 274 41.56 9.76 2.31
CA HIS A 274 41.52 9.47 0.86
C HIS A 274 40.97 10.62 -0.01
N PHE A 275 39.99 11.37 0.47
CA PHE A 275 39.33 12.44 -0.28
C PHE A 275 40.09 13.76 -0.26
N ASP A 276 40.73 14.14 0.86
CA ASP A 276 41.51 15.39 0.95
C ASP A 276 42.99 15.20 0.63
N SER A 277 43.45 13.95 0.45
CA SER A 277 44.83 13.64 0.05
C SER A 277 45.06 13.92 -1.44
N PRO A 278 46.10 14.70 -1.80
CA PRO A 278 46.46 14.95 -3.20
C PRO A 278 47.10 13.73 -3.91
N PHE A 279 47.27 12.62 -3.19
CA PHE A 279 47.83 11.37 -3.72
C PHE A 279 46.77 10.26 -3.95
N PHE A 280 45.54 10.47 -3.48
CA PHE A 280 44.43 9.52 -3.61
C PHE A 280 43.29 10.12 -4.47
N ILE A 281 42.11 10.38 -3.90
CA ILE A 281 40.91 10.79 -4.66
C ILE A 281 40.89 12.32 -4.87
N ASN A 282 41.47 13.11 -3.96
CA ASN A 282 41.69 14.56 -4.08
C ASN A 282 40.46 15.36 -4.56
N THR A 283 39.30 15.14 -3.92
CA THR A 283 38.02 15.69 -4.37
C THR A 283 37.05 15.87 -3.20
N LYS A 284 36.04 16.74 -3.34
CA LYS A 284 35.07 16.97 -2.27
C LYS A 284 34.00 15.88 -2.23
N LEU A 285 33.82 15.28 -1.06
CA LEU A 285 32.70 14.39 -0.76
C LEU A 285 31.50 15.20 -0.23
N TYR A 286 30.30 14.89 -0.70
CA TYR A 286 29.06 15.52 -0.25
C TYR A 286 28.11 14.44 0.33
N PRO A 287 28.07 14.28 1.66
CA PRO A 287 27.27 13.25 2.31
C PRO A 287 25.78 13.59 2.47
N ALA A 288 24.98 12.57 2.73
CA ALA A 288 23.61 12.63 3.27
C ALA A 288 23.52 11.74 4.52
N ILE A 289 22.46 11.91 5.30
CA ILE A 289 22.20 11.13 6.51
C ILE A 289 21.23 10.00 6.14
N GLY A 290 21.60 8.76 6.45
CA GLY A 290 20.76 7.57 6.38
C GLY A 290 20.05 7.25 7.70
N ASN A 291 19.49 6.06 7.81
CA ASN A 291 18.73 5.68 9.00
C ASN A 291 19.61 5.03 10.09
N HIS A 292 20.79 4.51 9.76
CA HIS A 292 21.74 3.92 10.71
C HIS A 292 22.63 4.93 11.44
N GLU A 293 22.78 6.18 10.94
CA GLU A 293 23.51 7.24 11.65
C GLU A 293 22.94 7.56 13.05
N ALA A 294 21.65 7.31 13.28
CA ALA A 294 20.99 7.56 14.56
C ALA A 294 21.24 6.45 15.59
N ALA A 295 21.26 6.82 16.87
CA ALA A 295 21.33 5.91 18.01
C ALA A 295 20.33 6.40 19.10
N PRO A 296 19.19 5.71 19.29
CA PRO A 296 18.75 4.50 18.60
C PRO A 296 18.52 4.68 17.09
N THR A 297 18.80 3.64 16.31
CA THR A 297 18.64 3.58 14.85
C THR A 297 17.25 4.06 14.42
N ASN A 298 17.19 4.76 13.28
CA ASN A 298 15.97 5.30 12.64
C ASN A 298 15.30 6.50 13.34
N LEU A 299 15.65 6.86 14.59
CA LEU A 299 14.83 7.75 15.42
C LEU A 299 15.19 9.25 15.31
N PHE A 300 14.76 9.90 14.22
CA PHE A 300 14.93 11.35 14.02
C PHE A 300 13.71 12.16 14.53
N PRO A 301 13.85 12.96 15.62
CA PRO A 301 12.72 13.59 16.31
C PRO A 301 12.05 14.74 15.55
N LEU A 302 10.78 14.99 15.84
CA LEU A 302 10.10 16.22 15.42
C LEU A 302 10.57 17.39 16.30
N ALA A 303 10.71 18.58 15.71
CA ALA A 303 11.17 19.78 16.38
C ALA A 303 10.19 20.32 17.44
N ASP A 304 8.93 19.84 17.45
CA ASP A 304 7.92 20.12 18.49
C ASP A 304 7.53 18.88 19.33
N SER A 305 8.19 17.73 19.15
CA SER A 305 8.04 16.57 20.03
C SER A 305 8.54 16.90 21.44
N ASN A 306 7.68 16.78 22.45
CA ASN A 306 8.09 16.87 23.85
C ASN A 306 8.93 15.64 24.24
N ILE A 307 10.26 15.74 24.12
CA ILE A 307 11.20 14.65 24.46
C ILE A 307 11.14 14.38 25.98
N PRO A 308 11.08 13.12 26.44
CA PRO A 308 11.01 12.82 27.88
C PRO A 308 12.26 13.33 28.62
N GLY A 309 12.12 14.35 29.47
CA GLY A 309 13.27 15.02 30.07
C GLY A 309 14.03 14.18 31.11
N GLY A 310 15.37 14.13 30.97
CA GLY A 310 16.29 13.57 31.96
C GLY A 310 17.52 12.94 31.32
N LYS A 311 18.58 12.73 32.12
CA LYS A 311 19.93 12.23 31.73
C LYS A 311 19.99 10.88 30.98
N ARG A 312 18.85 10.24 30.71
CA ARG A 312 18.72 8.98 29.97
C ARG A 312 18.11 9.16 28.57
N HIS A 313 17.85 10.41 28.20
CA HIS A 313 17.06 10.79 27.03
C HIS A 313 17.59 12.05 26.32
N ASP A 314 18.64 12.69 26.84
CA ASP A 314 19.27 13.85 26.20
C ASP A 314 19.80 13.48 24.79
N ASP A 315 20.25 12.22 24.62
CA ASP A 315 20.59 11.57 23.34
C ASP A 315 19.48 11.67 22.28
N LEU A 316 18.20 11.59 22.69
CA LEU A 316 17.03 11.56 21.80
C LEU A 316 16.77 12.90 21.10
N THR A 317 17.56 13.93 21.40
CA THR A 317 17.56 15.20 20.66
C THR A 317 18.26 15.10 19.30
N MET A 318 19.08 14.07 19.07
CA MET A 318 20.03 13.97 17.95
C MET A 318 21.05 15.14 17.90
N ALA A 319 21.21 15.91 18.98
CA ALA A 319 22.18 17.01 19.03
C ALA A 319 23.62 16.51 18.84
N TRP A 320 23.99 15.42 19.53
CA TRP A 320 25.29 14.75 19.39
C TRP A 320 25.62 14.39 17.94
N LEU A 321 24.62 13.87 17.20
CA LEU A 321 24.79 13.45 15.82
C LEU A 321 25.01 14.66 14.92
N TYR A 322 24.16 15.68 15.02
CA TYR A 322 24.35 16.89 14.21
C TYR A 322 25.64 17.65 14.57
N GLU A 323 26.10 17.60 15.82
CA GLU A 323 27.37 18.20 16.24
C GLU A 323 28.58 17.42 15.69
N SER A 324 28.59 16.08 15.79
CA SER A 324 29.60 15.21 15.14
C SER A 324 29.63 15.44 13.62
N LEU A 325 28.49 15.47 12.93
CA LEU A 325 28.42 15.71 11.48
C LEU A 325 28.79 17.16 11.09
N GLU A 326 28.63 18.15 11.98
CA GLU A 326 29.10 19.52 11.75
C GLU A 326 30.64 19.63 11.82
N GLU A 327 31.32 18.73 12.54
CA GLU A 327 32.79 18.61 12.56
C GLU A 327 33.31 17.71 11.43
N ASN A 328 32.77 16.49 11.30
CA ASN A 328 33.16 15.47 10.30
C ASN A 328 32.93 15.89 8.83
N TRP A 329 32.20 16.97 8.55
CA TRP A 329 31.98 17.49 7.19
C TRP A 329 32.68 18.84 6.95
N GLU A 330 33.56 19.31 7.85
CA GLU A 330 34.42 20.47 7.63
C GLU A 330 35.42 20.22 6.46
N GLY A 331 35.91 21.27 5.82
CA GLY A 331 36.71 21.17 4.59
C GLY A 331 35.85 20.93 3.34
N TRP A 332 34.97 19.92 3.35
CA TRP A 332 34.05 19.65 2.24
C TRP A 332 32.96 20.70 2.12
N LEU A 333 32.25 21.00 3.22
CA LEU A 333 31.14 21.97 3.22
C LEU A 333 31.57 23.37 3.71
N PRO A 334 31.00 24.46 3.16
CA PRO A 334 31.24 25.80 3.69
C PRO A 334 30.66 25.96 5.11
N LYS A 335 31.42 26.52 6.06
CA LYS A 335 31.05 26.66 7.49
C LYS A 335 29.68 27.33 7.77
N LYS A 336 29.17 28.16 6.84
CA LYS A 336 27.82 28.77 6.88
C LYS A 336 26.65 27.78 6.65
N HIS A 337 26.96 26.59 6.12
CA HIS A 337 26.03 25.49 5.89
C HIS A 337 26.16 24.43 6.98
N LEU A 338 27.40 24.12 7.42
CA LEU A 338 27.68 23.29 8.60
C LEU A 338 26.87 23.78 9.80
N THR A 339 27.10 25.01 10.26
CA THR A 339 26.41 25.70 11.38
C THR A 339 24.88 25.92 11.24
N ARG A 340 24.23 25.16 10.37
CA ARG A 340 22.79 25.10 10.14
C ARG A 340 22.29 23.67 9.90
N ILE A 341 23.12 22.63 9.97
CA ILE A 341 22.73 21.22 9.75
C ILE A 341 21.67 20.84 10.78
N HIS A 342 21.96 21.01 12.07
CA HIS A 342 20.98 20.79 13.14
C HIS A 342 19.68 21.58 12.88
N LYS A 343 19.78 22.88 12.56
CA LYS A 343 18.63 23.75 12.31
C LYS A 343 17.77 23.35 11.10
N ASN A 344 18.33 22.65 10.12
CA ASN A 344 17.63 22.13 8.95
C ASN A 344 17.32 20.62 9.08
N SER A 345 17.40 20.07 10.30
CA SER A 345 17.25 18.64 10.61
C SER A 345 18.11 17.72 9.72
N GLY A 346 19.40 18.06 9.58
CA GLY A 346 20.38 17.34 8.76
C GLY A 346 20.56 17.88 7.34
N SER A 347 19.59 18.64 6.80
CA SER A 347 19.58 19.02 5.38
C SER A 347 20.50 20.22 5.07
N TYR A 348 21.24 20.20 3.97
CA TYR A 348 22.14 21.30 3.58
C TYR A 348 22.25 21.49 2.05
N ILE A 349 22.87 22.59 1.62
CA ILE A 349 23.15 22.84 0.20
C ILE A 349 24.65 22.95 -0.08
N GLY A 350 25.11 22.26 -1.12
CA GLY A 350 26.46 22.32 -1.69
C GLY A 350 26.45 23.03 -3.05
N HIS A 351 27.63 23.42 -3.52
CA HIS A 351 27.82 23.98 -4.87
C HIS A 351 29.11 23.36 -5.45
N PRO A 352 29.07 22.09 -5.88
CA PRO A 352 30.27 21.33 -6.25
C PRO A 352 31.01 21.94 -7.45
N VAL A 353 30.25 22.43 -8.45
CA VAL A 353 30.77 23.08 -9.66
C VAL A 353 29.90 24.28 -10.04
N PRO A 354 30.43 25.31 -10.73
CA PRO A 354 29.66 26.49 -11.10
C PRO A 354 28.40 26.15 -11.92
N GLY A 355 27.24 26.64 -11.48
CA GLY A 355 25.94 26.41 -12.14
C GLY A 355 25.15 25.20 -11.63
N LEU A 356 25.77 24.32 -10.83
CA LEU A 356 25.11 23.21 -10.15
C LEU A 356 25.02 23.46 -8.64
N LYS A 357 23.80 23.45 -8.11
CA LYS A 357 23.53 23.37 -6.68
C LYS A 357 23.23 21.91 -6.31
N LEU A 358 23.90 21.42 -5.28
CA LEU A 358 23.58 20.15 -4.65
C LEU A 358 22.67 20.42 -3.45
N ILE A 359 21.62 19.64 -3.27
CA ILE A 359 20.76 19.68 -2.07
C ILE A 359 20.83 18.31 -1.41
N SER A 360 21.40 18.24 -0.22
CA SER A 360 21.35 17.05 0.64
C SER A 360 20.13 17.16 1.54
N LEU A 361 19.25 16.16 1.48
CA LEU A 361 17.95 16.14 2.12
C LEU A 361 17.89 14.96 3.10
N ASN A 362 17.56 15.21 4.36
CA ASN A 362 17.34 14.13 5.32
C ASN A 362 16.01 13.43 5.02
N THR A 363 16.06 12.25 4.40
CA THR A 363 14.86 11.48 4.02
C THR A 363 14.30 10.59 5.14
N ASN A 364 14.94 10.55 6.32
CA ASN A 364 14.38 9.91 7.53
C ASN A 364 13.03 10.51 7.97
N PHE A 365 12.66 11.68 7.45
CA PHE A 365 11.34 12.28 7.64
C PHE A 365 10.24 11.70 6.73
N CYS A 366 10.56 10.69 5.91
CA CYS A 366 9.57 9.78 5.31
C CYS A 366 9.70 8.32 5.76
N TYR A 367 10.74 7.95 6.50
CA TYR A 367 11.04 6.54 6.77
C TYR A 367 10.07 5.93 7.79
N ASN A 368 9.43 4.82 7.43
CA ASN A 368 8.31 4.21 8.16
C ASN A 368 8.68 3.66 9.55
N LEU A 369 9.96 3.49 9.86
CA LEU A 369 10.45 3.07 11.18
C LEU A 369 10.99 4.22 12.03
N ASN A 370 10.99 5.44 11.50
CA ASN A 370 11.16 6.62 12.33
C ASN A 370 9.86 6.85 13.13
N TRP A 371 9.78 6.20 14.30
CA TRP A 371 8.56 6.17 15.13
C TRP A 371 8.01 7.55 15.49
N TRP A 372 8.85 8.60 15.49
CA TRP A 372 8.41 9.99 15.70
C TRP A 372 7.37 10.47 14.68
N LEU A 373 7.33 9.90 13.48
CA LEU A 373 6.41 10.28 12.41
C LEU A 373 4.95 9.84 12.67
N TYR A 374 4.71 8.93 13.61
CA TYR A 374 3.37 8.58 14.09
C TYR A 374 2.93 9.42 15.33
N GLU A 375 3.70 10.44 15.76
CA GLU A 375 3.29 11.28 16.91
C GLU A 375 2.10 12.19 16.53
N HIS A 376 0.95 11.99 17.19
CA HIS A 376 -0.29 12.70 16.90
C HIS A 376 -0.34 14.08 17.59
N PRO A 377 -0.76 15.17 16.91
CA PRO A 377 -1.28 15.23 15.54
C PRO A 377 -0.18 15.19 14.47
N THR A 378 -0.39 14.30 13.50
CA THR A 378 0.52 13.93 12.42
C THR A 378 0.95 15.12 11.56
N LYS A 379 2.23 15.18 11.17
CA LYS A 379 2.81 16.32 10.44
C LYS A 379 2.96 16.00 8.95
N ARG A 380 2.37 16.82 8.07
CA ARG A 380 2.49 16.67 6.60
C ARG A 380 3.86 17.07 6.03
N ASP A 381 4.55 17.97 6.73
CA ASP A 381 5.91 18.40 6.41
C ASP A 381 6.73 18.38 7.73
N PRO A 382 7.20 17.21 8.17
CA PRO A 382 7.98 17.07 9.40
C PRO A 382 9.19 18.02 9.37
N ASN A 383 9.33 18.81 10.43
CA ASN A 383 10.35 19.84 10.60
C ASN A 383 10.47 20.90 9.48
N GLY A 384 9.51 20.95 8.54
CA GLY A 384 9.54 21.88 7.40
C GLY A 384 10.55 21.51 6.30
N VAL A 385 10.97 20.25 6.22
CA VAL A 385 12.00 19.75 5.28
C VAL A 385 11.56 19.93 3.81
N LEU A 386 10.30 19.62 3.49
CA LEU A 386 9.74 19.81 2.14
C LEU A 386 9.61 21.30 1.80
N LYS A 387 9.16 22.15 2.73
CA LYS A 387 9.18 23.61 2.55
C LYS A 387 10.59 24.14 2.32
N TRP A 388 11.58 23.67 3.08
CA TRP A 388 12.98 24.10 2.95
C TRP A 388 13.54 23.72 1.57
N LEU A 389 13.20 22.53 1.06
CA LEU A 389 13.52 22.08 -0.30
C LEU A 389 12.89 23.01 -1.36
N ILE A 390 11.58 23.28 -1.27
CA ILE A 390 10.85 24.19 -2.16
C ILE A 390 11.49 25.58 -2.18
N ASP A 391 11.82 26.12 -1.00
CA ASP A 391 12.44 27.43 -0.87
C ASP A 391 13.80 27.49 -1.58
N HIS A 392 14.57 26.41 -1.68
CA HIS A 392 15.85 26.38 -2.42
C HIS A 392 15.70 26.06 -3.90
N LEU A 393 14.79 25.17 -4.28
CA LEU A 393 14.45 24.90 -5.68
C LEU A 393 13.94 26.16 -6.38
N GLN A 394 13.10 26.96 -5.72
CA GLN A 394 12.65 28.26 -6.26
C GLN A 394 13.81 29.25 -6.42
N LYS A 395 14.79 29.27 -5.50
CA LYS A 395 15.98 30.12 -5.65
C LYS A 395 16.83 29.68 -6.85
N SER A 396 16.98 28.38 -7.09
CA SER A 396 17.66 27.87 -8.29
C SER A 396 16.91 28.21 -9.57
N GLU A 397 15.57 28.11 -9.59
CA GLU A 397 14.75 28.54 -10.74
C GLU A 397 14.97 30.03 -11.08
N ASP A 398 14.97 30.88 -10.05
CA ASP A 398 15.18 32.32 -10.16
C ASP A 398 16.62 32.67 -10.62
N ALA A 399 17.61 31.93 -10.12
CA ALA A 399 19.02 32.10 -10.46
C ALA A 399 19.43 31.45 -11.79
N LYS A 400 18.58 30.57 -12.37
CA LYS A 400 18.89 29.70 -13.53
C LYS A 400 20.04 28.72 -13.24
N GLU A 401 20.01 28.14 -12.04
CA GLU A 401 20.90 27.06 -11.61
C GLU A 401 20.22 25.71 -11.79
N LYS A 402 21.00 24.68 -12.14
CA LYS A 402 20.55 23.29 -12.06
C LYS A 402 20.67 22.78 -10.63
N VAL A 403 19.86 21.78 -10.31
CA VAL A 403 19.85 21.12 -9.01
C VAL A 403 20.03 19.62 -9.15
N TRP A 404 20.94 19.09 -8.34
CA TRP A 404 20.97 17.68 -7.96
C TRP A 404 20.43 17.54 -6.53
N ILE A 405 19.59 16.54 -6.29
CA ILE A 405 19.11 16.19 -4.95
C ILE A 405 19.79 14.88 -4.53
N ILE A 406 20.30 14.83 -3.30
CA ILE A 406 20.77 13.61 -2.66
C ILE A 406 20.02 13.37 -1.35
N GLY A 407 19.83 12.10 -1.00
CA GLY A 407 19.26 11.65 0.28
C GLY A 407 19.60 10.17 0.48
N HIS A 408 19.02 9.54 1.50
CA HIS A 408 19.20 8.10 1.74
C HIS A 408 18.00 7.31 1.23
N THR A 409 16.93 7.20 2.03
CA THR A 409 15.67 6.53 1.64
C THR A 409 15.07 7.17 0.38
N PRO A 410 14.81 6.41 -0.71
CA PRO A 410 14.22 6.93 -1.94
C PRO A 410 12.70 7.16 -1.81
N PRO A 411 12.11 8.19 -2.46
CA PRO A 411 10.67 8.45 -2.42
C PRO A 411 9.80 7.30 -2.96
N GLY A 412 10.32 6.52 -3.91
CA GLY A 412 9.66 5.33 -4.45
C GLY A 412 9.86 4.05 -3.62
N ASP A 413 10.59 4.10 -2.50
CA ASP A 413 10.75 2.90 -1.68
C ASP A 413 9.55 2.59 -0.78
N SER A 414 9.28 1.29 -0.58
CA SER A 414 8.26 0.74 0.32
C SER A 414 8.33 1.28 1.76
N SER A 415 9.52 1.65 2.22
CA SER A 415 9.74 2.26 3.54
C SER A 415 9.42 3.76 3.60
N CYS A 416 9.20 4.45 2.48
CA CYS A 416 8.90 5.88 2.46
C CYS A 416 7.38 6.13 2.49
N PHE A 417 6.88 6.83 3.51
CA PHE A 417 5.44 7.07 3.70
C PHE A 417 4.75 7.62 2.45
N HIS A 418 3.62 7.04 2.06
CA HIS A 418 2.89 7.40 0.82
C HIS A 418 2.52 8.89 0.80
N ASP A 419 2.12 9.46 1.94
CA ASP A 419 1.83 10.88 2.09
C ASP A 419 3.05 11.76 1.73
N TYR A 420 4.19 11.56 2.41
CA TYR A 420 5.42 12.32 2.16
C TYR A 420 5.93 12.11 0.73
N ALA A 421 5.92 10.86 0.24
CA ALA A 421 6.33 10.53 -1.12
C ALA A 421 5.46 11.23 -2.17
N ASN A 422 4.14 11.32 -1.96
CA ASN A 422 3.22 12.08 -2.81
C ASN A 422 3.55 13.58 -2.79
N TYR A 423 3.79 14.16 -1.62
CA TYR A 423 4.14 15.58 -1.48
C TYR A 423 5.48 15.90 -2.14
N TYR A 424 6.48 15.03 -1.98
CA TYR A 424 7.76 15.13 -2.70
C TYR A 424 7.56 15.03 -4.22
N TYR A 425 6.71 14.13 -4.69
CA TYR A 425 6.37 13.99 -6.11
C TYR A 425 5.81 15.29 -6.70
N GLN A 426 4.91 15.99 -6.00
CA GLN A 426 4.39 17.29 -6.42
C GLN A 426 5.52 18.34 -6.57
N ILE A 427 6.58 18.28 -5.76
CA ILE A 427 7.75 19.15 -5.86
C ILE A 427 8.59 18.81 -7.10
N VAL A 428 8.77 17.51 -7.41
CA VAL A 428 9.42 17.07 -8.65
C VAL A 428 8.62 17.50 -9.87
N GLU A 429 7.30 17.29 -9.88
CA GLU A 429 6.40 17.79 -10.94
C GLU A 429 6.49 19.31 -11.11
N ARG A 430 6.68 20.07 -10.02
CA ARG A 430 6.85 21.53 -10.08
C ARG A 430 8.17 21.95 -10.71
N TYR A 431 9.30 21.29 -10.43
CA TYR A 431 10.65 21.79 -10.71
C TYR A 431 11.48 20.97 -11.72
N ALA A 432 11.05 19.77 -12.10
CA ALA A 432 11.69 18.96 -13.14
C ALA A 432 11.00 19.13 -14.52
N PRO A 433 11.72 18.93 -15.64
CA PRO A 433 13.17 18.69 -15.76
C PRO A 433 13.99 19.99 -15.77
N HIS A 434 13.38 21.17 -15.63
CA HIS A 434 14.08 22.42 -15.94
C HIS A 434 15.07 22.85 -14.83
N VAL A 435 14.73 22.70 -13.55
CA VAL A 435 15.64 22.95 -12.42
C VAL A 435 16.32 21.67 -11.96
N ILE A 436 15.55 20.63 -11.63
CA ILE A 436 16.11 19.34 -11.19
C ILE A 436 16.71 18.62 -12.42
N ALA A 437 17.97 18.23 -12.34
CA ALA A 437 18.71 17.53 -13.40
C ALA A 437 19.08 16.07 -13.04
N GLY A 438 19.02 15.71 -11.76
CA GLY A 438 19.28 14.37 -11.26
C GLY A 438 18.91 14.24 -9.78
N GLN A 439 18.63 13.01 -9.35
CA GLN A 439 18.35 12.67 -7.95
C GLN A 439 19.10 11.37 -7.62
N PHE A 440 19.66 11.26 -6.41
CA PHE A 440 20.52 10.15 -6.03
C PHE A 440 20.20 9.71 -4.59
N PHE A 441 20.04 8.41 -4.38
CA PHE A 441 19.57 7.80 -3.12
C PHE A 441 20.32 6.50 -2.85
N GLY A 442 20.08 5.88 -1.69
CA GLY A 442 20.66 4.58 -1.28
C GLY A 442 19.58 3.62 -0.79
N HIS A 443 19.78 3.07 0.40
CA HIS A 443 18.84 2.32 1.24
C HIS A 443 18.40 0.93 0.74
N THR A 444 18.19 0.74 -0.57
CA THR A 444 17.75 -0.57 -1.10
C THR A 444 18.92 -1.53 -1.33
N HIS A 445 20.16 -1.05 -1.19
CA HIS A 445 21.45 -1.73 -1.40
C HIS A 445 21.72 -2.19 -2.86
N ARG A 446 20.76 -1.99 -3.76
CA ARG A 446 20.67 -2.62 -5.09
C ARG A 446 21.01 -1.62 -6.20
N ASP A 447 21.38 -2.12 -7.38
CA ASP A 447 21.43 -1.29 -8.58
C ASP A 447 20.00 -1.05 -9.10
N GLU A 448 19.44 0.13 -8.81
CA GLU A 448 18.05 0.47 -9.12
C GLU A 448 17.90 1.92 -9.61
N ILE A 449 16.81 2.17 -10.33
CA ILE A 449 16.36 3.51 -10.71
C ILE A 449 14.85 3.67 -10.48
N GLN A 450 14.38 4.89 -10.23
CA GLN A 450 12.96 5.23 -10.09
C GLN A 450 12.60 6.43 -10.96
N ILE A 451 11.54 6.33 -11.78
CA ILE A 451 11.14 7.34 -12.77
C ILE A 451 9.94 8.15 -12.28
N PHE A 452 9.99 9.47 -12.50
CA PHE A 452 8.95 10.43 -12.14
C PHE A 452 8.29 11.00 -13.41
N TYR A 453 6.98 11.23 -13.37
CA TYR A 453 6.15 11.66 -14.49
C TYR A 453 5.39 12.96 -14.14
N ASN A 454 5.02 13.74 -15.14
CA ASN A 454 4.31 15.03 -15.00
C ASN A 454 2.76 14.87 -15.04
N ARG A 455 2.28 13.63 -15.12
CA ARG A 455 0.89 13.21 -15.33
C ARG A 455 0.70 11.77 -14.83
N ALA A 456 -0.55 11.34 -14.70
CA ALA A 456 -0.89 9.94 -14.41
C ALA A 456 -0.50 8.94 -15.53
N SER A 457 -0.23 9.42 -16.75
CA SER A 457 0.32 8.61 -17.84
C SER A 457 1.80 8.30 -17.59
N GLN A 458 2.10 7.06 -17.20
CA GLN A 458 3.47 6.52 -17.17
C GLN A 458 3.98 6.27 -18.61
N GLU A 459 4.23 7.35 -19.35
CA GLU A 459 4.64 7.36 -20.75
C GLU A 459 6.00 8.03 -20.92
N SER A 460 6.80 7.58 -21.89
CA SER A 460 8.16 8.10 -22.13
C SER A 460 8.20 9.62 -22.33
N LYS A 461 7.16 10.19 -22.95
CA LYS A 461 6.98 11.64 -23.20
C LYS A 461 6.64 12.46 -21.94
N ASP A 462 6.05 11.82 -20.93
CA ASP A 462 5.56 12.44 -19.69
C ASP A 462 6.57 12.27 -18.54
N ALA A 463 7.59 11.42 -18.71
CA ALA A 463 8.71 11.22 -17.79
C ALA A 463 9.58 12.48 -17.68
N ILE A 464 9.82 12.96 -16.46
CA ILE A 464 10.46 14.28 -16.18
C ILE A 464 11.66 14.24 -15.23
N SER A 465 11.82 13.19 -14.43
CA SER A 465 12.98 13.03 -13.56
C SER A 465 13.28 11.55 -13.35
N VAL A 466 14.54 11.25 -13.02
CA VAL A 466 14.99 9.92 -12.59
C VAL A 466 15.69 10.08 -11.24
N ALA A 467 15.53 9.08 -10.39
CA ALA A 467 16.33 8.85 -9.21
C ALA A 467 17.22 7.63 -9.46
N TYR A 468 18.51 7.75 -9.18
CA TYR A 468 19.48 6.66 -9.22
C TYR A 468 19.74 6.17 -7.79
N LEU A 469 19.51 4.90 -7.54
CA LEU A 469 19.76 4.28 -6.23
C LEU A 469 21.15 3.66 -6.27
N GLY A 470 22.04 4.17 -5.43
CA GLY A 470 23.42 3.73 -5.30
C GLY A 470 23.47 2.26 -4.89
N PRO A 471 24.44 1.49 -5.42
CA PRO A 471 24.68 0.15 -4.91
C PRO A 471 25.30 0.25 -3.52
N SER A 472 24.97 -0.69 -2.63
CA SER A 472 25.65 -0.74 -1.33
C SER A 472 27.12 -1.11 -1.48
N ILE A 473 27.96 -0.55 -0.60
CA ILE A 473 29.29 -1.10 -0.36
C ILE A 473 29.17 -2.36 0.49
N THR A 474 28.21 -2.41 1.44
CA THR A 474 27.98 -3.63 2.24
C THR A 474 27.59 -4.84 1.39
N PRO A 475 28.15 -6.04 1.66
CA PRO A 475 27.65 -7.31 1.14
C PRO A 475 26.26 -7.69 1.65
N PHE A 476 25.76 -7.01 2.68
CA PHE A 476 24.46 -7.27 3.28
C PHE A 476 23.32 -6.93 2.31
N PRO A 477 22.25 -7.75 2.20
CA PRO A 477 21.99 -8.99 2.95
C PRO A 477 22.41 -10.27 2.20
N ASN A 478 22.91 -10.17 0.97
CA ASN A 478 23.40 -11.26 0.08
C ASN A 478 23.76 -10.64 -1.29
N LEU A 479 24.75 -9.76 -1.33
CA LEU A 479 25.18 -9.00 -2.50
C LEU A 479 26.70 -9.00 -2.60
N ASN A 480 27.23 -8.78 -3.81
CA ASN A 480 28.61 -8.29 -3.92
C ASN A 480 28.68 -6.85 -3.38
N PRO A 481 29.83 -6.39 -2.87
CA PRO A 481 30.09 -4.97 -2.64
C PRO A 481 30.12 -4.21 -3.97
N GLY A 482 29.72 -2.93 -3.97
CA GLY A 482 29.73 -2.12 -5.18
C GLY A 482 29.74 -0.61 -4.95
N PHE A 483 30.16 0.14 -5.97
CA PHE A 483 30.01 1.60 -6.05
C PHE A 483 29.66 2.02 -7.49
N ARG A 484 29.22 3.28 -7.69
CA ARG A 484 28.86 3.79 -9.03
C ARG A 484 29.54 5.13 -9.33
N THR A 485 29.88 5.36 -10.59
CA THR A 485 30.27 6.69 -11.08
C THR A 485 29.41 7.13 -12.27
N TYR A 486 29.22 8.44 -12.40
CA TYR A 486 28.40 9.06 -13.44
C TYR A 486 29.24 9.95 -14.33
N THR A 487 29.07 9.81 -15.64
CA THR A 487 29.54 10.76 -16.64
C THR A 487 28.45 11.81 -16.85
N VAL A 488 28.73 13.09 -16.63
CA VAL A 488 27.72 14.16 -16.53
C VAL A 488 28.05 15.32 -17.47
N ASP A 489 27.09 15.86 -18.23
CA ASP A 489 27.32 17.05 -19.06
C ASP A 489 27.50 18.31 -18.19
N THR A 490 28.53 19.10 -18.44
CA THR A 490 28.89 20.28 -17.63
C THR A 490 28.06 21.55 -17.91
N GLY A 491 27.04 21.47 -18.77
CA GLY A 491 26.07 22.55 -19.06
C GLY A 491 24.65 22.24 -18.60
N THR A 492 24.15 21.03 -18.86
CA THR A 492 22.81 20.59 -18.41
C THR A 492 22.82 19.88 -17.07
N PHE A 493 23.97 19.37 -16.63
CA PHE A 493 24.15 18.54 -15.43
C PHE A 493 23.29 17.26 -15.43
N GLU A 494 22.91 16.78 -16.63
CA GLU A 494 22.26 15.49 -16.82
C GLU A 494 23.31 14.36 -16.95
N VAL A 495 22.95 13.16 -16.50
CA VAL A 495 23.80 11.96 -16.58
C VAL A 495 23.84 11.46 -18.03
N ILE A 496 25.03 11.52 -18.65
CA ILE A 496 25.34 10.97 -19.99
C ILE A 496 25.49 9.45 -19.94
N ASP A 497 26.10 8.93 -18.88
CA ASP A 497 26.30 7.50 -18.65
C ASP A 497 26.54 7.20 -17.16
N SER A 498 26.32 5.95 -16.74
CA SER A 498 26.55 5.48 -15.37
C SER A 498 27.27 4.13 -15.36
N HIS A 499 28.33 4.03 -14.57
CA HIS A 499 29.27 2.91 -14.52
C HIS A 499 29.26 2.27 -13.13
N THR A 500 28.77 1.03 -13.01
CA THR A 500 28.81 0.26 -11.76
C THR A 500 30.10 -0.55 -11.68
N PHE A 501 30.71 -0.58 -10.50
CA PHE A 501 31.91 -1.35 -10.18
C PHE A 501 31.61 -2.25 -8.98
N ILE A 502 32.11 -3.49 -9.02
CA ILE A 502 31.86 -4.54 -8.02
C ILE A 502 33.15 -5.33 -7.72
N ALA A 503 33.11 -6.16 -6.68
CA ALA A 503 34.07 -7.25 -6.48
C ALA A 503 33.35 -8.55 -6.10
N ASP A 504 33.81 -9.69 -6.65
CA ASP A 504 33.06 -10.96 -6.64
C ASP A 504 33.35 -11.83 -5.40
N LEU A 505 32.56 -11.73 -4.33
CA LEU A 505 32.91 -12.36 -3.04
C LEU A 505 32.96 -13.89 -3.06
N ASP A 506 32.36 -14.55 -4.06
CA ASP A 506 32.48 -16.01 -4.28
C ASP A 506 33.91 -16.41 -4.70
N LYS A 507 34.68 -15.47 -5.22
CA LYS A 507 36.09 -15.66 -5.63
C LYS A 507 37.05 -15.26 -4.50
N SER A 508 36.54 -14.84 -3.34
CA SER A 508 37.35 -14.19 -2.29
C SER A 508 38.41 -15.07 -1.63
N ILE A 509 38.17 -16.38 -1.61
CA ILE A 509 39.11 -17.39 -1.09
C ILE A 509 40.33 -17.57 -2.04
N ALA A 510 40.25 -17.05 -3.28
CA ALA A 510 41.32 -17.07 -4.27
C ALA A 510 42.05 -15.71 -4.44
N TRP A 511 41.86 -14.77 -3.50
CA TRP A 511 42.56 -13.48 -3.50
C TRP A 511 43.75 -13.51 -2.53
N ASP A 512 44.91 -13.89 -3.07
CA ASP A 512 46.16 -14.05 -2.32
C ASP A 512 46.65 -12.75 -1.63
N GLN A 513 46.27 -11.57 -2.14
CA GLN A 513 46.76 -10.25 -1.67
C GLN A 513 45.77 -9.07 -1.79
N GLU A 514 44.94 -8.98 -2.83
CA GLU A 514 44.11 -7.80 -3.12
C GLU A 514 42.70 -8.15 -3.62
N LEU A 515 41.71 -7.31 -3.30
CA LEU A 515 40.32 -7.44 -3.73
C LEU A 515 40.16 -7.10 -5.23
N ASN A 516 39.68 -8.05 -6.04
CA ASN A 516 39.48 -7.87 -7.48
C ASN A 516 38.25 -7.01 -7.84
N TRP A 517 38.36 -5.71 -7.58
CA TRP A 517 37.44 -4.69 -8.05
C TRP A 517 37.50 -4.53 -9.57
N HIS A 518 36.33 -4.51 -10.22
CA HIS A 518 36.22 -4.33 -11.67
C HIS A 518 34.93 -3.60 -12.06
N LYS A 519 34.89 -3.04 -13.29
CA LYS A 519 33.67 -2.50 -13.89
C LYS A 519 32.73 -3.65 -14.22
N GLU A 520 31.54 -3.65 -13.63
CA GLU A 520 30.46 -4.57 -13.98
C GLU A 520 29.87 -4.19 -15.34
N TYR A 521 29.41 -2.94 -15.48
CA TYR A 521 28.82 -2.45 -16.73
C TYR A 521 28.85 -0.91 -16.88
N SER A 522 28.49 -0.42 -18.07
CA SER A 522 28.00 0.95 -18.30
C SER A 522 26.56 0.87 -18.79
N ALA A 523 25.67 1.73 -18.27
CA ALA A 523 24.26 1.69 -18.65
C ALA A 523 24.05 2.03 -20.13
N ASN A 524 24.81 2.98 -20.69
CA ASN A 524 24.74 3.31 -22.12
C ASN A 524 25.34 2.22 -23.01
N GLU A 525 26.36 1.48 -22.56
CA GLU A 525 26.91 0.32 -23.30
C GLU A 525 25.96 -0.90 -23.25
N LEU A 526 25.34 -1.16 -22.09
CA LEU A 526 24.59 -2.39 -21.82
C LEU A 526 23.10 -2.29 -22.19
N TYR A 527 22.44 -1.19 -21.83
CA TYR A 527 21.02 -0.98 -22.09
C TYR A 527 20.74 -0.01 -23.23
N GLY A 528 21.76 0.67 -23.77
CA GLY A 528 21.62 1.53 -24.94
C GLY A 528 21.23 0.75 -26.19
N SER A 529 20.30 1.30 -26.98
CA SER A 529 19.90 0.70 -28.27
C SER A 529 19.71 1.78 -29.33
N ASN A 530 19.89 1.42 -30.60
CA ASN A 530 19.59 2.30 -31.74
C ASN A 530 18.08 2.55 -31.93
N LYS A 531 17.21 1.88 -31.16
CA LYS A 531 15.75 2.11 -31.14
C LYS A 531 15.37 3.21 -30.16
N ASN A 532 16.18 3.43 -29.11
CA ASN A 532 15.93 4.43 -28.08
C ASN A 532 16.26 5.84 -28.61
N PRO A 533 15.26 6.72 -28.82
CA PRO A 533 15.47 8.02 -29.46
C PRO A 533 15.96 9.10 -28.48
N TYR A 534 15.91 8.82 -27.18
CA TYR A 534 16.25 9.78 -26.12
C TYR A 534 17.75 9.75 -25.85
N LYS A 535 18.36 10.92 -25.62
CA LYS A 535 19.70 11.10 -25.03
C LYS A 535 19.69 12.40 -24.23
N PRO A 536 20.40 12.52 -23.09
CA PRO A 536 21.25 11.52 -22.42
C PRO A 536 20.42 10.50 -21.62
N LEU A 537 20.89 9.94 -20.48
CA LEU A 537 20.16 8.96 -19.63
C LEU A 537 18.99 9.60 -18.85
N SER A 538 18.20 10.39 -19.55
CA SER A 538 16.98 11.05 -19.10
C SER A 538 15.92 10.07 -18.60
N ALA A 539 14.92 10.59 -17.88
CA ALA A 539 13.74 9.85 -17.45
C ALA A 539 13.05 9.10 -18.62
N SER A 540 12.97 9.73 -19.80
CA SER A 540 12.44 9.13 -21.03
C SER A 540 13.31 7.99 -21.59
N TRP A 541 14.64 8.08 -21.46
CA TRP A 541 15.57 7.02 -21.86
C TRP A 541 15.40 5.78 -20.97
N TRP A 542 15.38 5.97 -19.65
CA TRP A 542 15.14 4.88 -18.70
C TRP A 542 13.76 4.27 -18.85
N HIS A 543 12.73 5.08 -19.09
CA HIS A 543 11.41 4.56 -19.45
C HIS A 543 11.49 3.67 -20.69
N HIS A 544 12.18 4.09 -21.76
CA HIS A 544 12.36 3.26 -22.96
C HIS A 544 13.14 1.96 -22.67
N VAL A 545 14.13 1.96 -21.78
CA VAL A 545 14.78 0.72 -21.32
C VAL A 545 13.77 -0.22 -20.64
N THR A 546 12.88 0.29 -19.77
CA THR A 546 11.80 -0.53 -19.20
C THR A 546 10.79 -1.02 -20.26
N ARG A 547 10.56 -0.27 -21.35
CA ARG A 547 9.77 -0.72 -22.51
C ARG A 547 10.44 -1.81 -23.33
N GLU A 548 11.77 -1.88 -23.34
CA GLU A 548 12.51 -2.95 -24.01
C GLU A 548 12.53 -4.23 -23.15
N MET A 549 12.75 -4.12 -21.83
CA MET A 549 12.73 -5.28 -20.89
C MET A 549 11.37 -5.98 -20.79
N GLU A 550 10.26 -5.23 -20.96
CA GLU A 550 8.91 -5.79 -21.14
C GLU A 550 8.78 -6.78 -22.31
N LEU A 551 9.65 -6.63 -23.31
CA LEU A 551 9.52 -7.25 -24.63
C LEU A 551 10.68 -8.21 -24.96
N ASP A 552 11.65 -8.30 -24.06
CA ASP A 552 12.97 -8.93 -24.22
C ASP A 552 13.45 -9.43 -22.84
N ASP A 553 13.26 -10.72 -22.58
CA ASP A 553 13.55 -11.33 -21.28
C ASP A 553 15.06 -11.45 -21.00
N GLU A 554 15.90 -11.54 -22.04
CA GLU A 554 17.36 -11.49 -21.87
C GLU A 554 17.78 -10.14 -21.30
N LYS A 555 17.20 -9.05 -21.83
CA LYS A 555 17.44 -7.69 -21.32
C LYS A 555 16.91 -7.49 -19.90
N PHE A 556 15.76 -8.08 -19.54
CA PHE A 556 15.27 -8.05 -18.16
C PHE A 556 16.17 -8.85 -17.21
N ASN A 557 16.54 -10.08 -17.55
CA ASN A 557 17.38 -10.95 -16.72
C ASN A 557 18.76 -10.32 -16.46
N LEU A 558 19.30 -9.60 -17.43
CA LEU A 558 20.52 -8.82 -17.31
C LEU A 558 20.38 -7.61 -16.36
N TYR A 559 19.24 -6.93 -16.34
CA TYR A 559 18.95 -5.93 -15.31
C TYR A 559 18.76 -6.56 -13.93
N TRP A 560 18.10 -7.72 -13.85
CA TRP A 560 17.90 -8.46 -12.61
C TRP A 560 19.22 -8.89 -11.96
N LEU A 561 20.17 -9.39 -12.76
CA LEU A 561 21.50 -9.76 -12.29
C LEU A 561 22.28 -8.54 -11.76
N ASN A 562 22.32 -7.44 -12.52
CA ASN A 562 23.01 -6.21 -12.12
C ASN A 562 22.36 -5.56 -10.88
N ARG A 563 21.03 -5.65 -10.73
CA ARG A 563 20.29 -5.20 -9.53
C ARG A 563 20.84 -5.84 -8.25
N TYR A 564 21.30 -7.09 -8.35
CA TYR A 564 21.95 -7.85 -7.28
C TYR A 564 23.49 -7.84 -7.37
N LYS A 565 24.07 -6.91 -8.14
CA LYS A 565 25.53 -6.72 -8.36
C LYS A 565 26.24 -7.99 -8.84
N SER A 566 25.61 -8.71 -9.75
CA SER A 566 26.10 -9.99 -10.28
C SER A 566 26.37 -11.08 -9.23
N SER A 567 25.76 -10.97 -8.04
CA SER A 567 25.95 -11.95 -6.97
C SER A 567 25.40 -13.33 -7.38
N PRO A 568 26.10 -14.44 -7.11
CA PRO A 568 25.56 -15.78 -7.27
C PRO A 568 24.41 -16.09 -6.29
N MET A 569 24.15 -15.20 -5.32
CA MET A 569 22.99 -15.26 -4.42
C MET A 569 21.76 -14.52 -4.99
N THR A 570 21.80 -14.11 -6.26
CA THR A 570 20.63 -13.54 -6.97
C THR A 570 19.49 -14.57 -7.01
N PRO A 571 18.32 -14.28 -6.44
CA PRO A 571 17.19 -15.22 -6.46
C PRO A 571 16.56 -15.29 -7.85
N GLU A 572 15.88 -16.39 -8.15
CA GLU A 572 15.05 -16.51 -9.36
C GLU A 572 13.93 -15.46 -9.37
N CYS A 573 13.52 -15.05 -10.56
CA CYS A 573 12.48 -14.04 -10.78
C CYS A 573 11.49 -14.58 -11.81
N ASP A 574 10.27 -14.83 -11.37
CA ASP A 574 9.16 -15.27 -12.22
C ASP A 574 8.50 -14.08 -12.95
N GLU A 575 7.40 -14.34 -13.65
CA GLU A 575 6.68 -13.29 -14.39
C GLU A 575 6.09 -12.22 -13.46
N ALA A 576 5.61 -12.59 -12.27
CA ALA A 576 5.07 -11.63 -11.31
C ALA A 576 6.18 -10.71 -10.78
N CYS A 577 7.33 -11.30 -10.41
CA CYS A 577 8.56 -10.60 -10.06
C CYS A 577 9.04 -9.66 -11.18
N ARG A 578 9.02 -10.11 -12.44
CA ARG A 578 9.38 -9.31 -13.62
C ARG A 578 8.47 -8.08 -13.77
N ILE A 579 7.15 -8.29 -13.78
CA ILE A 579 6.15 -7.22 -13.91
C ILE A 579 6.28 -6.21 -12.77
N ASN A 580 6.36 -6.68 -11.52
CA ASN A 580 6.45 -5.81 -10.35
C ASN A 580 7.76 -5.03 -10.30
N THR A 581 8.87 -5.61 -10.76
CA THR A 581 10.17 -4.92 -10.86
C THR A 581 10.14 -3.81 -11.91
N ILE A 582 9.62 -4.09 -13.11
CA ILE A 582 9.45 -3.11 -14.19
C ILE A 582 8.51 -1.98 -13.77
N CYS A 583 7.44 -2.29 -13.04
CA CYS A 583 6.55 -1.29 -12.44
C CYS A 583 7.26 -0.45 -11.35
N GLY A 584 8.02 -1.08 -10.44
CA GLY A 584 8.78 -0.40 -9.40
C GLY A 584 9.77 0.63 -9.96
N MET A 585 10.40 0.35 -11.09
CA MET A 585 11.25 1.32 -11.80
C MET A 585 10.48 2.56 -12.30
N ARG A 586 9.16 2.46 -12.48
CA ARG A 586 8.27 3.58 -12.84
C ARG A 586 7.58 4.22 -11.63
N ALA A 587 7.84 3.73 -10.42
CA ALA A 587 7.24 4.18 -9.17
C ALA A 587 8.10 5.24 -8.47
N GLY A 588 8.20 6.45 -9.01
CA GLY A 588 8.88 7.58 -8.33
C GLY A 588 8.25 8.05 -7.00
N LYS A 589 7.16 7.42 -6.55
CA LYS A 589 6.61 7.52 -5.18
C LYS A 589 6.07 6.15 -4.77
N SER A 590 6.14 5.82 -3.49
CA SER A 590 5.70 4.54 -2.91
C SER A 590 4.25 4.15 -3.25
N GLU A 591 3.34 5.14 -3.32
CA GLU A 591 1.94 5.00 -3.79
C GLU A 591 1.79 4.43 -5.24
N LEU A 592 2.87 4.30 -6.01
CA LEU A 592 2.84 3.78 -7.39
C LEU A 592 3.58 2.43 -7.56
N ARG A 593 3.99 1.78 -6.47
CA ARG A 593 4.60 0.44 -6.52
C ARG A 593 3.55 -0.63 -6.82
N CYS A 594 3.95 -1.68 -7.55
CA CYS A 594 3.11 -2.86 -7.81
C CYS A 594 3.43 -4.07 -6.90
N ASP A 595 4.51 -4.03 -6.11
CA ASP A 595 4.87 -5.08 -5.15
C ASP A 595 4.29 -4.86 -3.74
N TYR A 596 3.38 -3.89 -3.59
CA TYR A 596 2.67 -3.63 -2.34
C TYR A 596 1.17 -3.92 -2.52
N ASP A 597 0.69 -4.96 -1.85
CA ASP A 597 -0.75 -5.17 -1.66
C ASP A 597 -1.07 -5.85 -0.31
N PRO A 598 -2.00 -5.28 0.49
CA PRO A 598 -2.57 -5.96 1.66
C PRO A 598 -3.97 -6.55 1.44
N SER A 599 -4.71 -6.22 0.35
CA SER A 599 -5.99 -6.85 -0.10
C SER A 599 -6.70 -5.96 -1.16
N GLU A 600 -6.09 -5.83 -2.34
CA GLU A 600 -6.32 -4.78 -3.35
C GLU A 600 -6.08 -3.33 -2.90
N SER A 601 -5.08 -2.67 -3.52
CA SER A 601 -4.99 -1.19 -3.52
C SER A 601 -4.44 -0.61 -4.85
N THR A 602 -5.35 -0.53 -5.84
CA THR A 602 -5.16 0.05 -7.19
C THR A 602 -4.27 -0.74 -8.17
N PRO A 603 -4.87 -1.53 -9.08
CA PRO A 603 -4.24 -1.87 -10.33
C PRO A 603 -4.07 -0.59 -11.16
N ARG A 604 -2.82 -0.21 -11.49
CA ARG A 604 -2.54 0.83 -12.50
C ARG A 604 -1.76 0.22 -13.67
N PRO A 605 -2.07 0.60 -14.92
CA PRO A 605 -1.70 -0.22 -16.06
C PRO A 605 -0.21 -0.16 -16.36
N VAL A 606 0.47 -1.30 -16.26
CA VAL A 606 1.64 -1.59 -17.09
C VAL A 606 1.12 -1.71 -18.52
N ILE A 607 1.17 -0.61 -19.28
CA ILE A 607 0.66 -0.53 -20.67
C ILE A 607 1.55 -1.39 -21.58
N LEU A 608 1.39 -2.71 -21.57
CA LEU A 608 2.24 -3.67 -22.26
C LEU A 608 1.78 -3.84 -23.73
N ASN A 609 2.29 -3.00 -24.62
CA ASN A 609 1.75 -2.82 -25.96
C ASN A 609 2.33 -3.84 -26.95
N ARG A 610 1.92 -5.11 -26.82
CA ARG A 610 2.02 -6.14 -27.87
C ARG A 610 0.63 -6.61 -28.25
N LYS A 611 0.36 -6.59 -29.55
CA LYS A 611 -0.74 -7.29 -30.24
C LYS A 611 -0.72 -8.79 -29.89
N GLU A 612 -1.84 -9.50 -29.81
CA GLU A 612 -3.24 -9.17 -30.16
C GLU A 612 -4.19 -10.04 -29.30
N GLU A 613 -5.44 -9.60 -29.12
CA GLU A 613 -6.62 -10.42 -28.71
C GLU A 613 -6.55 -11.29 -27.43
N GLU A 614 -6.71 -10.67 -26.25
CA GLU A 614 -7.85 -10.89 -25.32
C GLU A 614 -7.81 -9.81 -24.22
N ALA A 615 -8.93 -9.11 -23.98
CA ALA A 615 -8.98 -7.84 -23.26
C ALA A 615 -9.69 -7.97 -21.91
N CYS A 616 -9.25 -8.95 -21.11
CA CYS A 616 -9.81 -9.30 -19.81
C CYS A 616 -9.89 -8.08 -18.88
N ALA A 617 -11.06 -7.44 -18.84
CA ALA A 617 -11.32 -6.36 -17.90
C ALA A 617 -11.50 -6.96 -16.50
N MET A 618 -10.87 -6.34 -15.51
CA MET A 618 -11.00 -6.78 -14.13
C MET A 618 -12.46 -6.62 -13.67
N SER A 619 -12.99 -7.71 -13.12
CA SER A 619 -14.26 -7.76 -12.41
C SER A 619 -14.27 -6.68 -11.31
N LEU A 620 -15.26 -5.80 -11.30
CA LEU A 620 -15.44 -4.74 -10.30
C LEU A 620 -16.25 -5.20 -9.08
N TYR A 621 -16.51 -6.49 -9.00
CA TYR A 621 -17.16 -7.21 -7.92
C TYR A 621 -16.39 -7.16 -6.58
N ASP A 622 -16.90 -6.35 -5.66
CA ASP A 622 -16.63 -6.41 -4.23
C ASP A 622 -17.53 -7.48 -3.59
N ALA A 623 -16.88 -8.52 -3.07
CA ALA A 623 -17.57 -9.63 -2.41
C ALA A 623 -18.25 -9.24 -1.09
N SER A 624 -17.70 -8.26 -0.37
CA SER A 624 -18.21 -7.78 0.92
C SER A 624 -19.46 -6.91 0.75
N ILE A 625 -19.48 -6.03 -0.25
CA ILE A 625 -20.68 -5.25 -0.59
C ILE A 625 -21.78 -6.18 -1.09
N SER A 626 -21.46 -7.11 -1.99
CA SER A 626 -22.44 -8.06 -2.53
C SER A 626 -23.02 -9.00 -1.46
N GLU A 627 -22.21 -9.42 -0.49
CA GLU A 627 -22.68 -10.19 0.67
C GLU A 627 -23.53 -9.34 1.62
N THR A 628 -23.15 -8.08 1.84
CA THR A 628 -23.92 -7.12 2.67
C THR A 628 -25.29 -6.83 2.06
N VAL A 629 -25.36 -6.69 0.73
CA VAL A 629 -26.61 -6.52 -0.04
C VAL A 629 -27.53 -7.73 0.13
N TRP A 630 -27.01 -8.96 -0.02
CA TRP A 630 -27.79 -10.18 0.21
C TRP A 630 -28.25 -10.34 1.66
N ASN A 631 -27.37 -10.06 2.61
CA ASN A 631 -27.66 -10.21 4.03
C ASN A 631 -28.56 -9.09 4.58
N GLY A 632 -28.77 -8.00 3.83
CA GLY A 632 -29.70 -6.92 4.20
C GLY A 632 -31.12 -7.42 4.48
N LYS A 633 -31.64 -7.13 5.67
CA LYS A 633 -33.00 -7.47 6.11
C LYS A 633 -33.87 -6.23 6.31
N ILE A 634 -35.18 -6.40 6.21
CA ILE A 634 -36.20 -5.41 6.57
C ILE A 634 -37.05 -5.99 7.71
N PRO A 635 -37.18 -5.29 8.86
CA PRO A 635 -38.18 -5.61 9.86
C PRO A 635 -39.58 -5.36 9.27
N LEU A 636 -40.32 -6.42 9.01
CA LEU A 636 -41.68 -6.41 8.45
C LEU A 636 -42.69 -6.63 9.57
N LYS A 637 -43.74 -5.82 9.59
CA LYS A 637 -44.95 -6.03 10.41
C LYS A 637 -46.12 -6.31 9.49
N VAL A 638 -46.61 -7.54 9.51
CA VAL A 638 -47.80 -7.98 8.78
C VAL A 638 -49.01 -7.91 9.69
N THR A 639 -50.00 -7.11 9.32
CA THR A 639 -51.33 -7.08 9.96
C THR A 639 -52.30 -7.84 9.06
N LEU A 640 -53.18 -8.68 9.61
CA LEU A 640 -54.25 -9.30 8.81
C LEU A 640 -55.39 -8.28 8.60
N ASP A 641 -56.02 -8.27 7.43
CA ASP A 641 -57.19 -7.41 7.23
C ASP A 641 -58.35 -7.81 8.16
N PRO A 642 -58.96 -6.86 8.92
CA PRO A 642 -60.04 -7.17 9.85
C PRO A 642 -61.21 -7.91 9.21
N THR A 643 -61.53 -7.63 7.94
CA THR A 643 -62.65 -8.25 7.22
C THR A 643 -62.35 -9.66 6.70
N ASP A 644 -61.11 -10.17 6.87
CA ASP A 644 -60.75 -11.58 6.70
C ASP A 644 -60.58 -12.30 8.05
N ILE A 645 -60.20 -11.59 9.12
CA ILE A 645 -60.17 -12.14 10.49
C ILE A 645 -61.56 -12.65 10.90
N ASP A 646 -62.62 -11.92 10.58
CA ASP A 646 -64.02 -12.32 10.86
C ASP A 646 -64.43 -13.63 10.16
N ILE A 647 -63.77 -13.98 9.04
CA ILE A 647 -64.10 -15.16 8.21
C ILE A 647 -63.27 -16.38 8.61
N TYR A 648 -61.96 -16.20 8.84
CA TYR A 648 -61.02 -17.30 9.03
C TYR A 648 -60.44 -17.42 10.45
N GLY A 649 -60.63 -16.39 11.28
CA GLY A 649 -60.08 -16.30 12.63
C GLY A 649 -60.99 -16.83 13.76
N ASN A 650 -62.22 -17.26 13.47
CA ASN A 650 -63.22 -17.66 14.48
C ASN A 650 -63.46 -16.57 15.56
N GLU A 651 -63.77 -15.34 15.14
CA GLU A 651 -63.95 -14.14 15.99
C GLU A 651 -62.74 -13.73 16.84
N LYS A 652 -61.59 -14.41 16.71
CA LYS A 652 -60.35 -14.11 17.43
C LYS A 652 -59.56 -13.03 16.70
N VAL A 653 -59.33 -11.89 17.35
CA VAL A 653 -58.35 -10.90 16.89
C VAL A 653 -56.94 -11.49 17.02
N TYR A 654 -56.11 -11.33 15.99
CA TYR A 654 -54.71 -11.74 15.97
C TYR A 654 -53.80 -10.51 16.09
N ASP A 655 -52.77 -10.59 16.94
CA ASP A 655 -51.72 -9.58 17.00
C ASP A 655 -50.92 -9.54 15.67
N PRO A 656 -50.38 -8.38 15.26
CA PRO A 656 -49.54 -8.28 14.07
C PRO A 656 -48.31 -9.19 14.15
N ILE A 657 -47.99 -9.85 13.04
CA ILE A 657 -46.83 -10.75 12.92
C ILE A 657 -45.60 -9.91 12.57
N TYR A 658 -44.55 -10.02 13.37
CA TYR A 658 -43.26 -9.36 13.12
C TYR A 658 -42.24 -10.38 12.61
N LEU A 659 -41.55 -10.05 11.52
CA LEU A 659 -40.54 -10.88 10.85
C LEU A 659 -39.35 -10.02 10.42
N GLU A 660 -38.15 -10.57 10.37
CA GLU A 660 -37.10 -10.04 9.50
C GLU A 660 -37.18 -10.73 8.14
N VAL A 661 -37.23 -9.95 7.06
CA VAL A 661 -37.33 -10.48 5.69
C VAL A 661 -36.14 -10.00 4.88
N SER A 662 -35.49 -10.95 4.18
CA SER A 662 -34.36 -10.68 3.29
C SER A 662 -34.75 -9.79 2.12
N ARG A 663 -33.97 -8.74 1.83
CA ARG A 663 -34.26 -7.78 0.74
C ARG A 663 -34.31 -8.46 -0.63
N CYS A 664 -33.52 -9.50 -0.84
CA CYS A 664 -33.53 -10.31 -2.05
C CYS A 664 -34.70 -11.30 -2.16
N SER A 665 -35.50 -11.49 -1.11
CA SER A 665 -36.64 -12.42 -1.11
C SER A 665 -37.90 -11.82 -1.77
N TYR A 666 -38.95 -12.62 -1.88
CA TYR A 666 -40.21 -12.29 -2.59
C TYR A 666 -41.43 -12.63 -1.73
N LEU A 667 -42.51 -11.87 -1.86
CA LEU A 667 -43.70 -12.02 -1.01
C LEU A 667 -44.31 -13.44 -0.98
N PRO A 668 -44.31 -14.27 -2.05
CA PRO A 668 -44.77 -15.67 -1.97
C PRO A 668 -43.97 -16.54 -1.00
N LEU A 669 -42.66 -16.29 -0.84
CA LEU A 669 -41.82 -17.00 0.12
C LEU A 669 -42.16 -16.58 1.56
N VAL A 670 -42.39 -15.28 1.79
CA VAL A 670 -42.88 -14.74 3.07
C VAL A 670 -44.26 -15.31 3.42
N THR A 671 -45.15 -15.42 2.43
CA THR A 671 -46.50 -16.00 2.56
C THR A 671 -46.43 -17.44 3.06
N LYS A 672 -45.53 -18.26 2.48
CA LYS A 672 -45.29 -19.65 2.89
C LYS A 672 -44.85 -19.77 4.35
N HIS A 673 -44.03 -18.84 4.84
CA HIS A 673 -43.63 -18.80 6.25
C HIS A 673 -44.78 -18.36 7.16
N ILE A 674 -45.54 -17.33 6.77
CA ILE A 674 -46.72 -16.86 7.51
C ILE A 674 -47.81 -17.93 7.58
N GLN A 675 -48.02 -18.71 6.51
CA GLN A 675 -48.92 -19.86 6.50
C GLN A 675 -48.57 -20.89 7.59
N GLN A 676 -47.28 -21.18 7.79
CA GLN A 676 -46.82 -22.08 8.86
C GLN A 676 -47.08 -21.48 10.25
N LEU A 677 -46.80 -20.19 10.45
CA LEU A 677 -47.05 -19.50 11.72
C LEU A 677 -48.55 -19.45 12.06
N LEU A 678 -49.41 -19.08 11.11
CA LEU A 678 -50.87 -19.02 11.30
C LEU A 678 -51.47 -20.41 11.58
N SER A 679 -50.98 -21.45 10.89
CA SER A 679 -51.38 -22.84 11.16
C SER A 679 -51.03 -23.27 12.59
N ASN A 680 -49.83 -22.93 13.06
CA ASN A 680 -49.39 -23.20 14.43
C ASN A 680 -50.19 -22.41 15.48
N LEU A 681 -50.72 -21.23 15.12
CA LEU A 681 -51.61 -20.42 15.95
C LEU A 681 -53.10 -20.83 15.87
N GLY A 682 -53.40 -21.93 15.18
CA GLY A 682 -54.73 -22.55 15.09
C GLY A 682 -55.68 -21.89 14.09
N MET A 683 -55.20 -21.01 13.20
CA MET A 683 -56.01 -20.46 12.11
C MET A 683 -56.16 -21.48 10.98
N GLN A 684 -57.38 -21.73 10.52
CA GLN A 684 -57.69 -22.74 9.49
C GLN A 684 -58.07 -22.08 8.15
N VAL A 685 -57.08 -21.47 7.49
CA VAL A 685 -57.18 -21.02 6.09
C VAL A 685 -56.77 -22.17 5.18
N SER A 686 -57.58 -22.47 4.16
CA SER A 686 -57.28 -23.52 3.17
C SER A 686 -56.15 -23.11 2.22
N GLU A 687 -55.40 -24.10 1.72
CA GLU A 687 -54.25 -23.86 0.84
C GLU A 687 -54.63 -23.08 -0.44
N GLU A 688 -55.81 -23.34 -1.01
CA GLU A 688 -56.36 -22.63 -2.17
C GLU A 688 -56.54 -21.11 -1.91
N VAL A 689 -56.83 -20.71 -0.66
CA VAL A 689 -56.97 -19.30 -0.26
C VAL A 689 -55.60 -18.65 -0.03
N PHE A 690 -54.61 -19.39 0.49
CA PHE A 690 -53.22 -18.92 0.52
C PHE A 690 -52.64 -18.72 -0.90
N GLN A 691 -53.06 -19.53 -1.88
CA GLN A 691 -52.67 -19.35 -3.30
C GLN A 691 -53.27 -18.09 -3.94
N SER A 692 -54.20 -17.39 -3.29
CA SER A 692 -54.73 -16.07 -3.68
C SER A 692 -54.35 -14.93 -2.72
N ALA A 693 -53.52 -15.19 -1.70
CA ALA A 693 -53.19 -14.19 -0.69
C ALA A 693 -52.30 -13.07 -1.25
N TRP A 694 -52.55 -11.83 -0.85
CA TRP A 694 -51.84 -10.65 -1.35
C TRP A 694 -51.64 -9.59 -0.26
N TYR A 695 -50.80 -8.60 -0.54
CA TYR A 695 -50.41 -7.58 0.42
C TYR A 695 -50.68 -6.17 -0.08
N ASP A 696 -51.04 -5.26 0.82
CA ASP A 696 -51.07 -3.82 0.56
C ASP A 696 -50.12 -3.03 1.47
N TYR A 697 -49.66 -1.89 0.98
CA TYR A 697 -49.10 -0.79 1.77
C TYR A 697 -49.86 0.49 1.43
N ASP A 698 -50.40 1.18 2.44
CA ASP A 698 -51.31 2.33 2.30
C ASP A 698 -52.39 2.15 1.21
N ARG A 699 -53.05 0.97 1.22
CA ARG A 699 -54.10 0.53 0.28
C ARG A 699 -53.63 0.35 -1.16
N GLN A 700 -52.32 0.39 -1.43
CA GLN A 700 -51.75 0.08 -2.75
C GLN A 700 -51.32 -1.40 -2.80
N PRO A 701 -51.86 -2.21 -3.73
CA PRO A 701 -51.49 -3.62 -3.85
C PRO A 701 -50.03 -3.81 -4.26
N LEU A 702 -49.27 -4.54 -3.45
CA LEU A 702 -47.84 -4.78 -3.66
C LEU A 702 -47.62 -5.81 -4.78
N LYS A 703 -46.70 -5.49 -5.70
CA LYS A 703 -46.31 -6.38 -6.81
C LYS A 703 -45.45 -7.53 -6.29
N TRP A 704 -46.08 -8.62 -5.89
CA TRP A 704 -45.45 -9.80 -5.28
C TRP A 704 -44.26 -10.43 -6.04
N HIS A 705 -44.13 -10.14 -7.34
CA HIS A 705 -43.04 -10.61 -8.21
C HIS A 705 -41.82 -9.66 -8.25
N TYR A 706 -41.83 -8.56 -7.50
CA TYR A 706 -40.64 -7.73 -7.25
C TYR A 706 -39.96 -8.17 -5.94
N PRO A 707 -38.63 -8.00 -5.82
CA PRO A 707 -37.92 -8.21 -4.55
C PRO A 707 -38.50 -7.36 -3.42
N VAL A 708 -38.49 -7.90 -2.19
CA VAL A 708 -38.98 -7.22 -0.98
C VAL A 708 -38.23 -5.91 -0.71
N GLY A 709 -36.92 -5.87 -0.96
CA GLY A 709 -36.12 -4.64 -0.86
C GLY A 709 -36.55 -3.57 -1.86
N LEU A 710 -36.92 -3.95 -3.09
CA LEU A 710 -37.41 -3.02 -4.10
C LEU A 710 -38.82 -2.52 -3.75
N LEU A 711 -39.71 -3.39 -3.25
CA LEU A 711 -41.04 -2.97 -2.80
C LEU A 711 -40.96 -1.98 -1.64
N PHE A 712 -40.01 -2.14 -0.72
CA PHE A 712 -39.73 -1.15 0.31
C PHE A 712 -39.24 0.18 -0.31
N ASP A 713 -38.18 0.15 -1.11
CA ASP A 713 -37.61 1.36 -1.75
C ASP A 713 -38.63 2.12 -2.64
N LEU A 714 -39.62 1.43 -3.21
CA LEU A 714 -40.73 2.02 -3.99
C LEU A 714 -41.82 2.70 -3.14
N HIS A 715 -42.05 2.23 -1.91
CA HIS A 715 -43.24 2.59 -1.13
C HIS A 715 -42.95 3.35 0.17
N THR A 716 -41.76 3.20 0.78
CA THR A 716 -41.37 3.87 2.04
C THR A 716 -40.33 4.96 1.81
N VAL A 717 -40.75 6.12 1.31
CA VAL A 717 -39.85 7.28 1.06
C VAL A 717 -39.27 7.88 2.36
N ASP A 718 -39.86 7.56 3.51
CA ASP A 718 -39.36 7.93 4.84
C ASP A 718 -38.51 6.84 5.52
N LEU A 719 -38.28 5.70 4.84
CA LEU A 719 -37.60 4.51 5.35
C LEU A 719 -38.18 3.98 6.68
N SER A 720 -39.47 4.20 6.94
CA SER A 720 -40.12 3.82 8.21
C SER A 720 -40.10 2.31 8.49
N ILE A 721 -39.44 1.94 9.60
CA ILE A 721 -39.36 0.57 10.12
C ILE A 721 -40.03 0.42 11.50
N PRO A 722 -40.68 -0.72 11.79
CA PRO A 722 -40.92 -1.85 10.90
C PRO A 722 -41.89 -1.49 9.77
N TRP A 723 -41.65 -2.04 8.57
CA TRP A 723 -42.48 -1.80 7.40
C TRP A 723 -43.87 -2.41 7.62
N ASN A 724 -44.91 -1.57 7.63
CA ASN A 724 -46.27 -1.95 8.02
C ASN A 724 -47.08 -2.35 6.77
N VAL A 725 -47.35 -3.63 6.57
CA VAL A 725 -48.16 -4.13 5.44
C VAL A 725 -49.43 -4.85 5.94
N THR A 726 -50.49 -4.79 5.15
CA THR A 726 -51.71 -5.60 5.38
C THR A 726 -51.64 -6.86 4.53
N LEU A 727 -52.06 -8.01 5.07
CA LEU A 727 -52.24 -9.27 4.36
C LEU A 727 -53.73 -9.59 4.20
N HIS A 728 -54.12 -9.84 2.96
CA HIS A 728 -55.49 -10.13 2.51
C HIS A 728 -55.58 -11.56 1.95
N PHE A 729 -56.72 -12.20 2.18
CA PHE A 729 -57.04 -13.56 1.71
C PHE A 729 -58.11 -13.58 0.61
N LYS A 730 -58.90 -12.52 0.46
CA LYS A 730 -59.92 -12.35 -0.59
C LYS A 730 -59.64 -11.17 -1.52
N ASP A 731 -60.55 -10.95 -2.48
CA ASP A 731 -60.64 -9.75 -3.33
C ASP A 731 -59.33 -9.35 -4.05
N LEU A 732 -58.52 -10.36 -4.42
CA LEU A 732 -57.26 -10.23 -5.14
C LEU A 732 -57.39 -9.26 -6.33
N PRO A 733 -56.68 -8.11 -6.34
CA PRO A 733 -56.85 -7.07 -7.35
C PRO A 733 -56.16 -7.44 -8.67
N SER A 734 -56.77 -8.38 -9.38
CA SER A 734 -56.34 -9.01 -10.64
C SER A 734 -56.16 -8.05 -11.83
N ASN A 735 -56.64 -6.81 -11.70
CA ASN A 735 -56.41 -5.73 -12.68
C ASN A 735 -55.08 -4.99 -12.47
N SER A 736 -54.40 -5.17 -11.33
CA SER A 736 -53.15 -4.47 -10.98
C SER A 736 -51.99 -5.38 -10.57
N ILE A 737 -52.26 -6.59 -10.09
CA ILE A 737 -51.22 -7.60 -9.77
C ILE A 737 -51.53 -8.95 -10.42
N LEU A 738 -50.48 -9.73 -10.67
CA LEU A 738 -50.57 -11.03 -11.32
C LEU A 738 -51.33 -12.04 -10.45
N LEU A 739 -52.06 -12.95 -11.09
CA LEU A 739 -52.79 -14.04 -10.42
C LEU A 739 -51.82 -15.11 -9.89
N LYS A 740 -52.25 -15.80 -8.82
CA LYS A 740 -51.55 -16.93 -8.19
C LYS A 740 -50.12 -16.62 -7.70
N PRO A 741 -49.96 -15.79 -6.65
CA PRO A 741 -48.68 -15.52 -5.97
C PRO A 741 -48.14 -16.74 -5.19
N THR A 742 -47.87 -17.86 -5.86
CA THR A 742 -47.29 -19.07 -5.22
C THR A 742 -45.77 -19.11 -5.39
N PRO A 743 -45.03 -19.77 -4.47
CA PRO A 743 -43.58 -19.94 -4.58
C PRO A 743 -43.13 -20.60 -5.89
N GLU A 744 -43.93 -21.50 -6.45
CA GLU A 744 -43.62 -22.26 -7.66
C GLU A 744 -43.72 -21.37 -8.90
N ILE A 745 -44.76 -20.52 -8.97
CA ILE A 745 -44.89 -19.52 -10.05
C ILE A 745 -43.83 -18.42 -9.89
N MET A 746 -43.47 -18.07 -8.65
CA MET A 746 -42.33 -17.18 -8.40
C MET A 746 -41.00 -17.78 -8.84
N GLN A 747 -40.80 -19.11 -8.71
CA GLN A 747 -39.61 -19.79 -9.22
C GLN A 747 -39.53 -19.72 -10.76
N ASP A 748 -40.64 -19.95 -11.46
CA ASP A 748 -40.71 -19.81 -12.92
C ASP A 748 -40.45 -18.37 -13.38
N MET A 749 -41.02 -17.38 -12.68
CA MET A 749 -40.76 -15.95 -12.95
C MET A 749 -39.32 -15.55 -12.67
N PHE A 750 -38.75 -15.98 -11.55
CA PHE A 750 -37.34 -15.77 -11.20
C PHE A 750 -36.41 -16.33 -12.30
N MET A 751 -36.62 -17.58 -12.71
CA MET A 751 -35.86 -18.19 -13.80
C MET A 751 -36.14 -17.56 -15.17
N SER A 752 -37.23 -16.79 -15.33
CA SER A 752 -37.48 -15.96 -16.52
C SER A 752 -36.64 -14.68 -16.48
N MET A 753 -36.58 -13.97 -15.34
CA MET A 753 -35.75 -12.77 -15.17
C MET A 753 -34.25 -13.08 -15.29
N ILE A 754 -33.79 -14.19 -14.71
CA ILE A 754 -32.41 -14.69 -14.87
C ILE A 754 -32.04 -14.88 -16.36
N LYS A 755 -32.97 -15.41 -17.19
CA LYS A 755 -32.79 -15.56 -18.64
C LYS A 755 -32.85 -14.23 -19.39
N GLU A 756 -33.72 -13.31 -18.97
CA GLU A 756 -33.81 -11.96 -19.53
C GLU A 756 -32.49 -11.18 -19.31
N ALA A 757 -31.94 -11.25 -18.10
CA ALA A 757 -30.66 -10.66 -17.75
C ALA A 757 -29.48 -11.30 -18.52
N ASP A 758 -29.46 -12.63 -18.68
CA ASP A 758 -28.47 -13.33 -19.54
C ASP A 758 -28.60 -12.90 -21.02
N PHE A 759 -29.83 -12.71 -21.51
CA PHE A 759 -30.06 -12.22 -22.88
C PHE A 759 -29.59 -10.78 -23.08
N LEU A 760 -29.80 -9.87 -22.12
CA LEU A 760 -29.30 -8.49 -22.19
C LEU A 760 -27.77 -8.45 -22.15
N ARG A 761 -27.15 -9.24 -21.26
CA ARG A 761 -25.70 -9.38 -21.15
C ARG A 761 -25.07 -9.96 -22.42
N ASN A 762 -25.51 -11.14 -22.85
CA ASN A 762 -24.81 -11.96 -23.84
C ASN A 762 -25.50 -11.99 -25.23
N GLY A 763 -26.63 -11.31 -25.41
CA GLY A 763 -27.46 -11.37 -26.63
C GLY A 763 -28.11 -12.74 -26.87
N ASN A 764 -28.04 -13.66 -25.91
CA ASN A 764 -28.53 -15.04 -25.99
C ASN A 764 -28.59 -15.65 -24.57
N ILE A 765 -29.37 -16.71 -24.37
CA ILE A 765 -29.59 -17.33 -23.05
C ILE A 765 -28.77 -18.60 -22.78
N LYS A 766 -27.62 -18.79 -23.46
CA LYS A 766 -26.87 -20.06 -23.38
C LYS A 766 -26.24 -20.30 -22.01
N LYS A 767 -25.81 -19.28 -21.26
CA LYS A 767 -25.23 -19.52 -19.92
C LYS A 767 -26.27 -20.15 -19.01
N VAL A 768 -27.47 -19.58 -18.97
CA VAL A 768 -28.59 -20.11 -18.15
C VAL A 768 -29.10 -21.46 -18.67
N MET A 769 -29.23 -21.64 -19.99
CA MET A 769 -29.72 -22.90 -20.57
C MET A 769 -28.72 -24.07 -20.50
N ASN A 770 -27.44 -23.79 -20.23
CA ASN A 770 -26.41 -24.81 -20.01
C ASN A 770 -26.26 -25.24 -18.54
N LEU A 771 -26.92 -24.54 -17.58
CA LEU A 771 -26.94 -24.98 -16.19
C LEU A 771 -27.57 -26.38 -16.07
N SER A 772 -27.03 -27.22 -15.18
CA SER A 772 -27.68 -28.49 -14.89
C SER A 772 -28.98 -28.27 -14.11
N LYS A 773 -29.82 -29.32 -14.05
CA LYS A 773 -31.01 -29.31 -13.20
C LYS A 773 -30.66 -29.09 -11.72
N ARG A 774 -29.49 -29.59 -11.27
CA ARG A 774 -29.00 -29.35 -9.90
C ARG A 774 -28.78 -27.86 -9.67
N ASP A 775 -28.03 -27.22 -10.57
CA ASP A 775 -27.59 -25.82 -10.38
C ASP A 775 -28.78 -24.86 -10.47
N THR A 776 -29.72 -25.14 -11.38
CA THR A 776 -31.01 -24.43 -11.50
C THR A 776 -31.85 -24.56 -10.22
N THR A 777 -31.87 -25.74 -9.61
CA THR A 777 -32.56 -25.97 -8.32
C THR A 777 -31.83 -25.28 -7.18
N GLN A 778 -30.48 -25.34 -7.16
CA GLN A 778 -29.64 -24.75 -6.13
C GLN A 778 -29.75 -23.21 -6.11
N LEU A 779 -29.83 -22.53 -7.25
CA LEU A 779 -30.11 -21.08 -7.31
C LEU A 779 -31.39 -20.72 -6.54
N TRP A 780 -32.49 -21.41 -6.84
CA TRP A 780 -33.78 -21.14 -6.20
C TRP A 780 -33.81 -21.56 -4.72
N ASP A 781 -33.35 -22.77 -4.39
CA ASP A 781 -33.39 -23.30 -3.03
C ASP A 781 -32.47 -22.51 -2.08
N SER A 782 -31.37 -21.95 -2.60
CA SER A 782 -30.48 -21.05 -1.84
C SER A 782 -31.14 -19.71 -1.59
N LEU A 783 -31.80 -19.12 -2.60
CA LEU A 783 -32.56 -17.86 -2.46
C LEU A 783 -33.75 -18.01 -1.50
N ALA A 784 -34.54 -19.08 -1.66
CA ALA A 784 -35.69 -19.39 -0.82
C ALA A 784 -35.31 -19.73 0.64
N SER A 785 -34.02 -19.95 0.92
CA SER A 785 -33.47 -20.26 2.23
C SER A 785 -32.36 -19.30 2.69
N ASP A 786 -32.19 -18.16 2.02
CA ASP A 786 -31.22 -17.10 2.34
C ASP A 786 -29.71 -17.49 2.30
N ARG A 787 -29.34 -18.62 1.68
CA ARG A 787 -27.97 -19.18 1.70
C ARG A 787 -27.05 -18.57 0.63
N TYR A 788 -26.45 -17.41 0.95
CA TYR A 788 -25.60 -16.63 0.03
C TYR A 788 -24.54 -17.44 -0.74
N ASN A 789 -23.70 -18.21 -0.03
CA ASN A 789 -22.56 -18.90 -0.66
C ASN A 789 -23.02 -19.98 -1.67
N GLU A 790 -24.06 -20.76 -1.35
CA GLU A 790 -24.60 -21.75 -2.28
C GLU A 790 -25.27 -21.11 -3.52
N PHE A 791 -25.84 -19.91 -3.36
CA PHE A 791 -26.35 -19.12 -4.46
C PHE A 791 -25.21 -18.58 -5.34
N ARG A 792 -24.21 -17.94 -4.73
CA ARG A 792 -23.08 -17.31 -5.45
C ARG A 792 -22.24 -18.32 -6.22
N GLU A 793 -22.06 -19.55 -5.69
CA GLU A 793 -21.35 -20.63 -6.39
C GLU A 793 -21.96 -20.98 -7.76
N VAL A 794 -23.27 -20.87 -7.94
CA VAL A 794 -23.89 -21.03 -9.27
C VAL A 794 -23.97 -19.69 -9.99
N ASN A 795 -24.40 -18.63 -9.31
CA ASN A 795 -24.71 -17.36 -9.95
C ASN A 795 -23.48 -16.66 -10.54
N LYS A 796 -22.28 -16.86 -9.94
CA LYS A 796 -21.02 -16.31 -10.47
C LYS A 796 -20.86 -16.60 -11.96
N HIS A 797 -21.06 -17.85 -12.39
CA HIS A 797 -20.91 -18.24 -13.80
C HIS A 797 -21.91 -17.58 -14.77
N LEU A 798 -23.03 -17.03 -14.26
CA LEU A 798 -24.03 -16.29 -15.05
C LEU A 798 -23.70 -14.80 -15.20
N VAL A 799 -23.04 -14.20 -14.20
CA VAL A 799 -22.75 -12.75 -14.12
C VAL A 799 -21.29 -12.38 -14.33
N GLU A 800 -20.38 -13.36 -14.23
CA GLU A 800 -18.94 -13.26 -14.47
C GLU A 800 -18.63 -12.51 -15.78
N TYR A 801 -17.75 -11.51 -15.64
CA TYR A 801 -17.40 -10.56 -16.70
C TYR A 801 -16.84 -11.27 -17.93
N THR A 802 -17.18 -10.78 -19.12
CA THR A 802 -16.52 -11.18 -20.38
C THR A 802 -16.49 -10.00 -21.36
N ASP A 803 -15.47 -9.96 -22.23
CA ASP A 803 -15.28 -8.98 -23.31
C ASP A 803 -16.45 -8.90 -24.32
N SER A 804 -17.40 -9.84 -24.24
CA SER A 804 -18.55 -9.99 -25.11
C SER A 804 -19.85 -9.35 -24.58
N LEU A 805 -19.82 -8.80 -23.36
CA LEU A 805 -20.98 -8.18 -22.71
C LEU A 805 -21.51 -6.98 -23.52
N ARG A 806 -22.81 -7.00 -23.80
CA ARG A 806 -23.50 -6.02 -24.64
C ARG A 806 -24.13 -4.90 -23.82
N TYR A 807 -25.09 -5.27 -22.98
CA TYR A 807 -25.89 -4.33 -22.21
C TYR A 807 -26.00 -4.75 -20.75
N LEU A 808 -26.17 -3.77 -19.87
CA LEU A 808 -26.37 -3.94 -18.44
C LEU A 808 -27.87 -4.15 -18.14
N PRO A 809 -28.27 -5.26 -17.50
CA PRO A 809 -29.63 -5.46 -17.00
C PRO A 809 -29.99 -4.44 -15.90
N ILE A 810 -30.60 -3.32 -16.31
CA ILE A 810 -30.98 -2.22 -15.42
C ILE A 810 -32.47 -1.94 -15.57
N ARG A 811 -33.16 -1.69 -14.45
CA ARG A 811 -34.56 -1.23 -14.41
C ARG A 811 -34.66 0.01 -13.54
N ILE A 812 -35.15 1.11 -14.13
CA ILE A 812 -35.33 2.38 -13.44
C ILE A 812 -36.83 2.57 -13.14
N TYR A 813 -37.14 2.85 -11.89
CA TYR A 813 -38.50 3.06 -11.39
C TYR A 813 -38.70 4.53 -11.05
N LEU A 814 -39.82 5.09 -11.53
CA LEU A 814 -40.21 6.48 -11.33
C LEU A 814 -41.42 6.56 -10.37
N PRO A 815 -41.65 7.72 -9.71
CA PRO A 815 -42.81 7.93 -8.84
C PRO A 815 -44.16 7.79 -9.54
N ASP A 816 -45.23 7.89 -8.75
CA ASP A 816 -46.62 8.04 -9.23
C ASP A 816 -47.11 6.90 -10.17
N ASN A 817 -46.57 5.68 -10.00
CA ASN A 817 -46.86 4.48 -10.81
C ASN A 817 -46.57 4.64 -12.32
N CYS A 818 -45.56 5.43 -12.68
CA CYS A 818 -45.02 5.47 -14.04
C CYS A 818 -44.58 4.07 -14.55
N PRO A 819 -44.57 3.83 -15.88
CA PRO A 819 -43.97 2.64 -16.47
C PRO A 819 -42.49 2.48 -16.07
N VAL A 820 -42.05 1.24 -15.84
CA VAL A 820 -40.65 0.92 -15.56
C VAL A 820 -39.83 1.20 -16.83
N VAL A 821 -38.73 1.92 -16.68
CA VAL A 821 -37.83 2.26 -17.80
C VAL A 821 -36.71 1.21 -17.86
N GLN A 822 -36.59 0.55 -19.00
CA GLN A 822 -35.63 -0.54 -19.26
C GLN A 822 -34.99 -0.34 -20.63
N GLU A 823 -34.26 0.77 -20.78
CA GLU A 823 -33.52 1.11 -21.99
C GLU A 823 -32.20 0.33 -22.10
N LEU A 824 -31.66 0.24 -23.32
CA LEU A 824 -30.42 -0.49 -23.60
C LEU A 824 -29.18 0.31 -23.15
N VAL A 825 -28.75 0.09 -21.91
CA VAL A 825 -27.53 0.68 -21.34
C VAL A 825 -26.31 -0.17 -21.73
N SER A 826 -25.45 0.37 -22.60
CA SER A 826 -24.17 -0.24 -22.98
C SER A 826 -23.20 -0.34 -21.79
N PHE A 827 -22.36 -1.39 -21.79
CA PHE A 827 -21.29 -1.56 -20.77
C PHE A 827 -20.18 -0.47 -20.86
N TYR A 828 -20.09 0.19 -22.02
CA TYR A 828 -19.16 1.28 -22.35
C TYR A 828 -19.93 2.45 -22.98
N GLY A 829 -19.33 3.65 -23.01
CA GLY A 829 -19.91 4.81 -23.69
C GLY A 829 -20.06 4.65 -25.22
N ASP A 830 -20.83 5.54 -25.84
CA ASP A 830 -21.06 5.53 -27.30
C ASP A 830 -19.81 5.89 -28.14
N SER A 831 -18.71 6.30 -27.48
CA SER A 831 -17.43 6.63 -28.11
C SER A 831 -16.26 5.96 -27.36
N GLU A 832 -15.72 4.91 -27.98
CA GLU A 832 -14.51 4.16 -27.60
C GLU A 832 -14.61 3.33 -26.29
N LYS A 833 -13.98 2.15 -26.28
CA LYS A 833 -14.10 1.13 -25.20
C LYS A 833 -13.42 1.52 -23.87
N GLU A 834 -12.89 2.74 -23.75
CA GLU A 834 -12.17 3.20 -22.55
C GLU A 834 -13.05 4.03 -21.60
N TYR A 835 -14.22 4.49 -22.03
CA TYR A 835 -15.13 5.26 -21.17
C TYR A 835 -16.21 4.38 -20.52
N ILE A 836 -16.18 4.32 -19.19
CA ILE A 836 -17.24 3.74 -18.35
C ILE A 836 -18.30 4.83 -18.06
N PRO A 837 -19.59 4.61 -18.40
CA PRO A 837 -20.65 5.54 -18.06
C PRO A 837 -20.86 5.69 -16.54
N THR A 838 -21.17 6.90 -16.09
CA THR A 838 -21.67 7.15 -14.74
C THR A 838 -23.20 7.02 -14.69
N LEU A 839 -23.74 6.74 -13.51
CA LEU A 839 -25.18 6.72 -13.24
C LEU A 839 -25.89 7.99 -13.76
N GLY A 840 -25.33 9.17 -13.50
CA GLY A 840 -25.85 10.45 -13.98
C GLY A 840 -25.89 10.56 -15.51
N SER A 841 -24.80 10.18 -16.20
CA SER A 841 -24.76 10.22 -17.67
C SER A 841 -25.79 9.30 -18.34
N ILE A 842 -26.17 8.21 -17.68
CA ILE A 842 -27.23 7.31 -18.14
C ILE A 842 -28.60 7.89 -17.85
N LEU A 843 -28.81 8.48 -16.67
CA LEU A 843 -30.08 9.11 -16.32
C LEU A 843 -30.38 10.35 -17.19
N GLU A 844 -29.35 11.12 -17.56
CA GLU A 844 -29.44 12.17 -18.58
C GLU A 844 -29.83 11.60 -19.96
N LYS A 845 -29.24 10.48 -20.39
CA LYS A 845 -29.55 9.84 -21.69
C LYS A 845 -30.93 9.18 -21.74
N VAL A 846 -31.37 8.59 -20.63
CA VAL A 846 -32.59 7.75 -20.56
C VAL A 846 -33.81 8.56 -20.09
N ILE A 847 -33.63 9.59 -19.25
CA ILE A 847 -34.71 10.43 -18.72
C ILE A 847 -34.32 11.94 -18.82
N PRO A 848 -33.97 12.46 -20.02
CA PRO A 848 -33.43 13.81 -20.18
C PRO A 848 -34.30 14.90 -19.55
N GLY A 849 -35.63 14.82 -19.70
CA GLY A 849 -36.56 15.80 -19.12
C GLY A 849 -36.57 15.90 -17.57
N LEU A 850 -35.86 15.02 -16.86
CA LEU A 850 -35.65 15.09 -15.41
C LEU A 850 -34.23 15.59 -15.02
N PHE A 851 -33.29 15.63 -15.95
CA PHE A 851 -31.86 15.92 -15.68
C PHE A 851 -31.23 16.99 -16.60
N GLU A 852 -31.89 17.44 -17.67
CA GLU A 852 -31.44 18.49 -18.62
C GLU A 852 -31.17 19.88 -17.99
N SER A 853 -31.44 20.07 -16.68
CA SER A 853 -31.11 21.31 -15.98
C SER A 853 -30.49 21.04 -14.61
N SER A 854 -29.38 21.74 -14.33
CA SER A 854 -28.57 21.62 -13.11
C SER A 854 -29.24 22.11 -11.81
N ALA A 855 -30.56 22.32 -11.83
CA ALA A 855 -31.36 22.77 -10.69
C ALA A 855 -32.20 21.64 -10.04
N LEU A 856 -31.98 20.38 -10.44
CA LEU A 856 -32.77 19.22 -9.98
C LEU A 856 -32.02 18.26 -9.05
N ASN A 857 -30.69 18.35 -8.94
CA ASN A 857 -29.88 17.52 -8.02
C ASN A 857 -30.33 17.65 -6.55
N ASP A 858 -30.87 18.81 -6.17
CA ASP A 858 -31.37 19.09 -4.82
C ASP A 858 -32.79 18.53 -4.56
N ARG A 859 -33.49 18.04 -5.58
CA ARG A 859 -34.94 17.69 -5.52
C ARG A 859 -35.27 16.22 -5.69
N VAL A 860 -34.33 15.41 -6.19
CA VAL A 860 -34.49 13.96 -6.32
C VAL A 860 -33.33 13.21 -5.68
N ALA A 861 -33.62 12.02 -5.18
CA ALA A 861 -32.65 11.04 -4.73
C ALA A 861 -32.78 9.78 -5.59
N ILE A 862 -31.67 9.07 -5.75
CA ILE A 862 -31.57 7.86 -6.59
C ILE A 862 -31.17 6.74 -5.65
N VAL A 863 -32.05 5.77 -5.46
CA VAL A 863 -31.99 4.82 -4.34
C VAL A 863 -31.87 3.39 -4.87
N ALA A 864 -30.98 2.61 -4.28
CA ALA A 864 -30.98 1.15 -4.36
C ALA A 864 -30.63 0.56 -3.00
N HIS A 865 -31.39 -0.45 -2.53
CA HIS A 865 -31.24 -1.07 -1.22
C HIS A 865 -31.35 -0.08 -0.04
N SER A 866 -32.18 0.94 -0.19
CA SER A 866 -32.31 2.10 0.71
C SER A 866 -31.04 2.95 0.88
N VAL A 867 -30.09 2.87 -0.07
CA VAL A 867 -28.88 3.71 -0.11
C VAL A 867 -29.00 4.74 -1.24
N ASP A 868 -28.73 6.01 -0.93
CA ASP A 868 -28.59 7.09 -1.91
C ASP A 868 -27.32 6.87 -2.76
N LEU A 869 -27.49 6.75 -4.08
CA LEU A 869 -26.42 6.57 -5.05
C LEU A 869 -25.99 7.91 -5.66
N PRO A 870 -24.70 8.30 -5.55
CA PRO A 870 -24.14 9.47 -6.22
C PRO A 870 -24.26 9.41 -7.76
N LEU A 871 -24.44 10.57 -8.40
CA LEU A 871 -24.54 10.68 -9.86
C LEU A 871 -23.22 10.30 -10.58
N ASP A 872 -22.09 10.37 -9.90
CA ASP A 872 -20.77 9.98 -10.40
C ASP A 872 -20.42 8.50 -10.19
N THR A 873 -21.29 7.70 -9.54
CA THR A 873 -21.10 6.25 -9.39
C THR A 873 -20.95 5.56 -10.75
N PRO A 874 -19.89 4.76 -11.00
CA PRO A 874 -19.73 3.98 -12.22
C PRO A 874 -20.81 2.90 -12.35
N ILE A 875 -21.45 2.80 -13.51
CA ILE A 875 -22.63 1.94 -13.67
C ILE A 875 -22.33 0.44 -13.61
N ASN A 876 -21.17 0.02 -14.12
CA ASN A 876 -20.75 -1.37 -14.11
C ASN A 876 -20.42 -1.85 -12.69
N TRP A 877 -19.74 -1.02 -11.89
CA TRP A 877 -19.56 -1.25 -10.45
C TRP A 877 -20.90 -1.34 -9.72
N ALA A 878 -21.85 -0.43 -9.99
CA ALA A 878 -23.18 -0.48 -9.37
C ALA A 878 -23.93 -1.76 -9.76
N TYR A 879 -23.85 -2.19 -11.03
CA TYR A 879 -24.48 -3.41 -11.50
C TYR A 879 -23.85 -4.68 -10.90
N GLU A 880 -22.52 -4.78 -10.83
CA GLU A 880 -21.83 -5.97 -10.31
C GLU A 880 -22.01 -6.16 -8.80
N ASN A 881 -22.26 -5.09 -8.05
CA ASN A 881 -22.31 -5.09 -6.58
C ASN A 881 -23.69 -4.88 -5.96
N LEU A 882 -24.61 -4.19 -6.65
CA LEU A 882 -25.93 -3.81 -6.12
C LEU A 882 -27.10 -4.48 -6.87
N SER A 883 -26.82 -5.37 -7.83
CA SER A 883 -27.87 -6.18 -8.46
C SER A 883 -28.58 -7.08 -7.44
N TYR A 884 -29.88 -7.24 -7.60
CA TYR A 884 -30.67 -8.21 -6.84
C TYR A 884 -30.42 -9.63 -7.36
N ALA A 885 -30.92 -10.63 -6.62
CA ALA A 885 -30.73 -12.05 -6.95
C ALA A 885 -31.29 -12.47 -8.32
N ASP A 886 -32.15 -11.68 -8.96
CA ASP A 886 -32.64 -11.88 -10.34
C ASP A 886 -31.64 -11.44 -11.43
N ASN A 887 -30.47 -10.93 -11.02
CA ASN A 887 -29.42 -10.33 -11.85
C ASN A 887 -29.86 -9.06 -12.59
N PHE A 888 -30.77 -8.27 -12.01
CA PHE A 888 -31.05 -6.89 -12.41
C PHE A 888 -30.57 -5.89 -11.34
N LEU A 889 -30.01 -4.77 -11.80
CA LEU A 889 -29.85 -3.56 -11.00
C LEU A 889 -31.17 -2.79 -11.02
N HIS A 890 -31.86 -2.75 -9.89
CA HIS A 890 -33.10 -1.99 -9.70
C HIS A 890 -32.80 -0.63 -9.06
N ILE A 891 -33.16 0.45 -9.74
CA ILE A 891 -32.88 1.84 -9.34
C ILE A 891 -34.20 2.59 -9.14
N VAL A 892 -34.48 3.09 -7.95
CA VAL A 892 -35.69 3.88 -7.67
C VAL A 892 -35.35 5.38 -7.62
N ILE A 893 -36.09 6.20 -8.34
CA ILE A 893 -35.97 7.67 -8.27
C ILE A 893 -37.08 8.20 -7.36
N VAL A 894 -36.72 8.81 -6.24
CA VAL A 894 -37.66 9.40 -5.28
C VAL A 894 -37.50 10.92 -5.21
N ARG A 895 -38.54 11.63 -4.75
CA ARG A 895 -38.47 13.08 -4.50
C ARG A 895 -37.84 13.31 -3.13
N LYS A 896 -36.83 14.18 -3.03
CA LYS A 896 -36.29 14.63 -1.74
C LYS A 896 -37.35 15.47 -1.03
N PHE A 897 -37.56 15.22 0.25
CA PHE A 897 -38.37 16.10 1.09
C PHE A 897 -37.56 17.36 1.46
N GLU A 898 -38.16 18.53 1.29
CA GLU A 898 -37.68 19.75 1.95
C GLU A 898 -38.03 19.62 3.46
N GLU A 899 -37.00 19.58 4.33
CA GLU A 899 -37.22 19.79 5.77
C GLU A 899 -37.82 21.17 6.04
N LYS A 900 -38.63 21.30 7.10
CA LYS A 900 -39.56 22.42 7.30
C LYS A 900 -39.61 22.95 8.71
#